data_AF-A0AAE2CHF7-F1
#
_entry.id   AF-A0AAE2CHF7-F1
#
_cell.length_a   1.000
_cell.length_b   1.000
_cell.length_c   1.000
_cell.angle_alpha   90.00
_cell.angle_beta   90.00
_cell.angle_gamma   90.00
#
_symmetry.space_group_name_H-M   'P 1'
#
loop_
_entity.id
_entity.type
_entity.pdbx_description
1 polymer ?
#
loop_
_entity_poly.entity_id
_entity_poly.type
_entity_poly.pdbx_seq_one_letter_code
_entity_poly.pdbx_strand_id
1 'polypeptide(L)'
;MTEPPFSPAGTQLSLFIILLSSVPFLVNSQFSPAERTTLLNLKQEWGNPPVLDSWNATSSPCDWPEIQCSADGSVTGIFLKSYNINGSLPDSISTLENLTVLDLGFNLFPGNFPTAILNCSKLQYLDLSQNLFVGNIPASIDRLKSLQYLDLGANNFTGDVPPAIGNLTQLQTLHLYMNLFNGSYPVEISNLVNLEYLGLAYNDFSPAVIPPDFGNLRSIKFIWMTEANLVGEIPENFTNLLSLEHLDLSSNDMEGEIPGGLFLLKNLSRVYLYKNRFSGSIPQVIESLNMVEIDLAMNNLTGRIPEDIGKLENLELLNLFANNLYGEVPPSIGLIPSLKNFRAFKNNLNGTLPPEMGNHSKLEAFEVSDNRFTGNLPENLCAGGTLFGVVAFNNNLTGEIPKSLGNCQSLRTVQLYGNNLSGEIPLGLWSALNMTSLMLSDNSFSGELPSRVAWNLTRLEINNNKFKGSIPSEVSSWASLVVFEASNNLFSGPIPQELTSLHQLITLILDGNSFSGALPSEIISWKSLTTLNLARNKLSGPIPPVFGSLPDLLDLDLSQNQLSGEIPPQLGKLRLTSLNLSSNQLTGRIPAEFDNMAYGSSFLHNRNLCAMTISNLTSCYAKNSQTKKLSPRILAVVLVLAVILFLITILMTRFLIRDYRRKKLTRDLATWKLTSFQRLDFTEVNILSSLAESNMIGSGGSGKVYKIAVDRAGQYVAVKRIWNDKKVDHLLEKEFLAEIQILGSVRHANIVKLLCCISSDDSKLLVYEYLENLSLDRWLHGKKRKALSVNSSVRDIVLDWPARLRIAVGAAQGLCYMHHDCTPPIIHRDVKSSNILLDSDFEPKIADFGLAKILIKKNEPNTMSAVAGSFGYIAPEYAYTTKVNEKIDVYSFGVVLLELVTGREPNCGDEHTSLAEWAWKHYGGEKPIGDALDEEIKEACYLEEMVNVFKLGLMCTSPLPTSRPSMREVSQILQRCRSLDGYDGKKMGREYDAAPLLGDDKYVSSYRCNSKKLLDESDNSLVSLV
;
A
#
# COMPACT_ATOMS: atom_id res chain seq x y z
N MET A 1 -68.13 17.81 0.91
CA MET A 1 -69.16 18.82 1.22
C MET A 1 -68.40 20.09 1.59
N THR A 2 -68.49 21.23 0.89
CA THR A 2 -69.68 22.05 0.51
C THR A 2 -70.34 22.63 1.78
N GLU A 3 -70.55 23.94 1.94
CA GLU A 3 -70.61 25.06 0.96
C GLU A 3 -69.87 26.36 1.40
N PRO A 4 -69.66 27.34 0.49
CA PRO A 4 -69.25 28.73 0.79
C PRO A 4 -70.54 29.60 0.93
N PRO A 5 -70.85 30.77 0.30
CA PRO A 5 -70.15 31.71 -0.61
C PRO A 5 -69.90 33.12 0.00
N PHE A 6 -69.20 34.03 -0.72
CA PHE A 6 -69.75 35.32 -1.18
C PHE A 6 -68.77 36.07 -2.14
N SER A 7 -69.28 37.04 -2.90
CA SER A 7 -68.64 37.79 -4.00
C SER A 7 -69.47 39.07 -4.31
N PRO A 8 -69.27 39.90 -5.37
CA PRO A 8 -68.14 40.06 -6.32
C PRO A 8 -67.73 41.54 -6.61
N ALA A 9 -66.68 41.73 -7.43
CA ALA A 9 -66.38 42.92 -8.29
C ALA A 9 -66.09 44.31 -7.64
N GLY A 10 -65.31 45.22 -8.25
CA GLY A 10 -64.55 45.15 -9.52
C GLY A 10 -63.77 46.45 -9.88
N THR A 11 -63.37 46.56 -11.15
CA THR A 11 -62.80 47.76 -11.85
C THR A 11 -61.45 48.37 -11.41
N GLN A 12 -60.38 47.84 -11.99
CA GLN A 12 -59.22 48.50 -12.66
C GLN A 12 -58.63 49.88 -12.22
N LEU A 13 -57.32 49.82 -12.00
CA LEU A 13 -56.21 50.70 -12.48
C LEU A 13 -55.84 52.04 -11.80
N SER A 14 -54.58 52.04 -11.35
CA SER A 14 -53.52 53.03 -11.65
C SER A 14 -53.17 54.17 -10.68
N LEU A 15 -52.12 53.86 -9.90
CA LEU A 15 -50.90 54.66 -9.69
C LEU A 15 -50.86 55.83 -8.68
N PHE A 16 -49.65 55.93 -8.11
CA PHE A 16 -49.02 57.01 -7.35
C PHE A 16 -49.32 57.19 -5.84
N ILE A 17 -48.25 57.64 -5.16
CA ILE A 17 -48.12 58.03 -3.74
C ILE A 17 -48.19 56.86 -2.73
N ILE A 18 -47.00 56.46 -2.25
CA ILE A 18 -46.52 56.76 -0.89
C ILE A 18 -44.99 56.79 -0.93
N LEU A 19 -44.40 57.88 -0.46
CA LEU A 19 -42.98 57.99 -0.09
C LEU A 19 -42.88 59.11 0.96
N LEU A 20 -41.91 58.99 1.88
CA LEU A 20 -41.73 59.84 3.08
C LEU A 20 -42.84 59.65 4.14
N SER A 21 -42.54 59.55 5.45
CA SER A 21 -41.22 59.43 6.07
C SER A 21 -41.29 58.80 7.47
N SER A 22 -40.69 57.62 7.63
CA SER A 22 -40.04 57.21 8.88
C SER A 22 -38.56 57.55 8.74
N VAL A 23 -38.07 58.53 9.50
CA VAL A 23 -36.65 58.93 9.48
C VAL A 23 -35.85 57.89 10.27
N PRO A 24 -34.89 57.17 9.66
CA PRO A 24 -33.90 56.44 10.43
C PRO A 24 -33.02 57.47 11.14
N PHE A 25 -32.81 57.31 12.45
CA PHE A 25 -31.68 57.95 13.09
C PHE A 25 -30.40 57.30 12.55
N LEU A 26 -29.82 57.91 11.52
CA LEU A 26 -28.45 57.66 11.08
C LEU A 26 -27.50 58.09 12.20
N VAL A 27 -27.29 57.16 13.14
CA VAL A 27 -26.11 57.19 13.99
C VAL A 27 -24.92 56.99 13.08
N ASN A 28 -24.21 58.08 12.76
CA ASN A 28 -22.88 57.99 12.17
C ASN A 28 -21.95 57.38 13.22
N SER A 29 -21.86 56.05 13.27
CA SER A 29 -20.81 55.35 14.00
C SER A 29 -19.46 55.76 13.42
N GLN A 30 -18.71 56.54 14.18
CA GLN A 30 -17.36 56.96 13.79
C GLN A 30 -16.41 55.78 14.02
N PHE A 31 -16.27 54.92 13.01
CA PHE A 31 -15.24 53.89 12.98
C PHE A 31 -13.85 54.49 13.26
N SER A 32 -12.95 53.75 13.92
CA SER A 32 -11.64 54.30 14.23
C SER A 32 -10.79 54.43 12.96
N PRO A 33 -10.23 55.62 12.65
CA PRO A 33 -9.26 55.76 11.56
C PRO A 33 -8.01 54.88 11.76
N ALA A 34 -7.69 54.54 13.02
CA ALA A 34 -6.55 53.67 13.37
C ALA A 34 -6.81 52.19 13.05
N GLU A 35 -8.02 51.67 13.31
CA GLU A 35 -8.42 50.31 12.93
C GLU A 35 -8.36 50.14 11.40
N ARG A 36 -8.90 51.11 10.65
CA ARG A 36 -8.82 51.11 9.18
C ARG A 36 -7.37 51.15 8.68
N THR A 37 -6.52 51.96 9.30
CA THR A 37 -5.09 52.01 8.95
C THR A 37 -4.40 50.67 9.22
N THR A 38 -4.73 50.03 10.33
CA THR A 38 -4.20 48.70 10.69
C THR A 38 -4.59 47.63 9.67
N LEU A 39 -5.85 47.59 9.25
CA LEU A 39 -6.33 46.64 8.24
C LEU A 39 -5.76 46.91 6.83
N LEU A 40 -5.54 48.18 6.46
CA LEU A 40 -4.88 48.52 5.19
C LEU A 40 -3.39 48.15 5.20
N ASN A 41 -2.71 48.27 6.35
CA ASN A 41 -1.34 47.79 6.52
C ASN A 41 -1.28 46.25 6.39
N LEU A 42 -2.20 45.53 7.04
CA LEU A 42 -2.34 44.06 6.90
C LEU A 42 -2.49 43.65 5.43
N LYS A 43 -3.43 44.26 4.68
CA LYS A 43 -3.57 44.03 3.23
C LYS A 43 -2.28 44.32 2.45
N GLN A 44 -1.55 45.39 2.81
CA GLN A 44 -0.32 45.76 2.13
C GLN A 44 0.81 44.75 2.37
N GLU A 45 0.99 44.27 3.61
CA GLU A 45 1.99 43.25 3.97
C GLU A 45 1.70 41.89 3.32
N TRP A 46 0.42 41.57 3.11
CA TRP A 46 -0.01 40.40 2.34
C TRP A 46 0.14 40.55 0.82
N GLY A 47 0.81 41.60 0.34
CA GLY A 47 1.07 41.83 -1.08
C GLY A 47 -0.09 42.44 -1.86
N ASN A 48 -1.12 42.97 -1.18
CA ASN A 48 -2.38 43.44 -1.77
C ASN A 48 -3.10 42.36 -2.60
N PRO A 49 -3.55 41.25 -1.98
CA PRO A 49 -4.24 40.19 -2.70
C PRO A 49 -5.57 40.72 -3.29
N PRO A 50 -5.87 40.53 -4.59
CA PRO A 50 -7.02 41.18 -5.25
C PRO A 50 -8.39 40.84 -4.65
N VAL A 51 -8.50 39.70 -3.96
CA VAL A 51 -9.71 39.31 -3.23
C VAL A 51 -10.07 40.30 -2.11
N LEU A 52 -9.11 41.11 -1.63
CA LEU A 52 -9.32 42.19 -0.66
C LEU A 52 -9.46 43.58 -1.30
N ASP A 53 -9.79 43.70 -2.59
CA ASP A 53 -9.98 45.01 -3.25
C ASP A 53 -11.15 45.84 -2.68
N SER A 54 -12.06 45.19 -1.93
CA SER A 54 -12.99 45.82 -0.99
C SER A 54 -12.29 46.79 -0.02
N TRP A 55 -11.12 46.40 0.51
CA TRP A 55 -10.40 47.15 1.54
C TRP A 55 -9.65 48.34 0.92
N ASN A 56 -10.15 49.55 1.19
CA ASN A 56 -9.64 50.80 0.59
C ASN A 56 -9.73 52.01 1.54
N ALA A 57 -8.97 53.07 1.25
CA ALA A 57 -8.88 54.26 2.10
C ALA A 57 -10.10 55.20 2.08
N THR A 58 -11.15 54.89 1.30
CA THR A 58 -12.34 55.75 1.11
C THR A 58 -13.60 55.26 1.81
N SER A 59 -13.77 53.96 2.05
CA SER A 59 -14.89 53.38 2.82
C SER A 59 -14.56 53.16 4.31
N SER A 60 -15.56 52.75 5.10
CA SER A 60 -15.40 52.25 6.46
C SER A 60 -14.96 50.78 6.42
N PRO A 61 -14.15 50.27 7.39
CA PRO A 61 -13.92 48.84 7.54
C PRO A 61 -15.21 48.03 7.65
N CYS A 62 -16.23 48.61 8.29
CA CYS A 62 -17.54 47.97 8.50
C CYS A 62 -18.38 47.85 7.21
N ASP A 63 -17.91 48.40 6.08
CA ASP A 63 -18.49 48.21 4.75
C ASP A 63 -17.84 47.03 3.99
N TRP A 64 -16.78 46.42 4.52
CA TRP A 64 -15.99 45.39 3.82
C TRP A 64 -16.53 43.97 4.15
N PRO A 65 -16.77 43.09 3.15
CA PRO A 65 -17.39 41.78 3.38
C PRO A 65 -16.66 40.87 4.39
N GLU A 66 -15.35 41.03 4.49
CA GLU A 66 -14.46 40.25 5.36
C GLU A 66 -14.44 40.73 6.83
N ILE A 67 -15.07 41.87 7.14
CA ILE A 67 -14.96 42.57 8.42
C ILE A 67 -16.31 42.68 9.12
N GLN A 68 -16.34 42.31 10.40
CA GLN A 68 -17.47 42.54 11.29
C GLN A 68 -17.15 43.65 12.30
N CYS A 69 -18.10 44.56 12.50
CA CYS A 69 -18.01 45.62 13.52
C CYS A 69 -19.10 45.50 14.59
N SER A 70 -18.83 46.07 15.77
CA SER A 70 -19.84 46.36 16.80
C SER A 70 -20.70 47.58 16.41
N ALA A 71 -21.81 47.78 17.14
CA ALA A 71 -22.80 48.83 16.83
C ALA A 71 -22.29 50.28 16.99
N ASP A 72 -21.14 50.47 17.64
CA ASP A 72 -20.41 51.74 17.74
C ASP A 72 -19.39 51.96 16.60
N GLY A 73 -19.13 50.94 15.77
CA GLY A 73 -18.27 51.01 14.59
C GLY A 73 -16.83 50.52 14.77
N SER A 74 -16.51 49.87 15.91
CA SER A 74 -15.20 49.24 16.14
C SER A 74 -15.14 47.82 15.55
N VAL A 75 -13.95 47.37 15.14
CA VAL A 75 -13.73 46.06 14.50
C VAL A 75 -13.75 44.94 15.54
N THR A 76 -14.61 43.95 15.29
CA THR A 76 -14.84 42.80 16.18
C THR A 76 -14.58 41.44 15.51
N GLY A 77 -14.63 41.35 14.19
CA GLY A 77 -14.35 40.10 13.48
C GLY A 77 -13.59 40.30 12.17
N ILE A 78 -12.69 39.37 11.87
CA ILE A 78 -11.99 39.23 10.59
C ILE A 78 -12.23 37.81 10.06
N PHE A 79 -12.74 37.71 8.83
CA PHE A 79 -13.11 36.45 8.17
C PHE A 79 -12.42 36.35 6.81
N LEU A 80 -11.37 35.54 6.71
CA LEU A 80 -10.48 35.43 5.54
C LEU A 80 -10.26 33.97 5.11
N LYS A 81 -11.24 33.09 5.40
CA LYS A 81 -11.12 31.65 5.17
C LYS A 81 -11.05 31.30 3.68
N SER A 82 -10.06 30.52 3.25
CA SER A 82 -9.87 30.09 1.86
C SER A 82 -9.45 31.20 0.86
N TYR A 83 -8.76 32.25 1.32
CA TYR A 83 -8.37 33.42 0.49
C TYR A 83 -6.98 33.28 -0.20
N ASN A 84 -6.24 32.18 0.03
CA ASN A 84 -4.88 31.93 -0.46
C ASN A 84 -3.82 32.98 -0.05
N ILE A 85 -3.99 33.61 1.11
CA ILE A 85 -3.06 34.63 1.64
C ILE A 85 -1.77 33.95 2.12
N ASN A 86 -0.60 34.49 1.74
CA ASN A 86 0.72 33.88 1.99
C ASN A 86 1.76 34.80 2.68
N GLY A 87 1.34 35.97 3.16
CA GLY A 87 2.17 36.83 4.00
C GLY A 87 2.16 36.41 5.47
N SER A 88 3.02 36.99 6.30
CA SER A 88 2.98 36.83 7.76
C SER A 88 1.80 37.59 8.39
N LEU A 89 1.46 37.26 9.65
CA LEU A 89 0.49 38.03 10.45
C LEU A 89 1.24 39.04 11.34
N PRO A 90 1.27 40.35 11.02
CA PRO A 90 2.05 41.34 11.76
C PRO A 90 1.49 41.68 13.14
N ASP A 91 2.39 42.10 14.03
CA ASP A 91 2.08 42.47 15.41
C ASP A 91 1.02 43.58 15.54
N SER A 92 0.85 44.39 14.49
CA SER A 92 -0.15 45.45 14.42
C SER A 92 -1.59 44.97 14.59
N ILE A 93 -1.89 43.68 14.35
CA ILE A 93 -3.23 43.12 14.62
C ILE A 93 -3.63 43.29 16.10
N SER A 94 -2.66 43.36 17.01
CA SER A 94 -2.91 43.56 18.44
C SER A 94 -3.52 44.93 18.81
N THR A 95 -3.54 45.91 17.89
CA THR A 95 -4.23 47.21 18.10
C THR A 95 -5.75 47.12 17.93
N LEU A 96 -6.28 45.98 17.46
CA LEU A 96 -7.71 45.71 17.36
C LEU A 96 -8.24 45.20 18.71
N GLU A 97 -8.25 46.07 19.73
CA GLU A 97 -8.60 45.74 21.14
C GLU A 97 -10.00 45.14 21.34
N ASN A 98 -10.88 45.27 20.35
CA ASN A 98 -12.26 44.75 20.35
C ASN A 98 -12.45 43.45 19.55
N LEU A 99 -11.39 42.88 18.97
CA LEU A 99 -11.46 41.65 18.18
C LEU A 99 -11.94 40.45 19.03
N THR A 100 -13.10 39.90 18.66
CA THR A 100 -13.71 38.68 19.23
C THR A 100 -13.58 37.48 18.30
N VAL A 101 -13.42 37.68 16.98
CA VAL A 101 -13.31 36.61 15.98
C VAL A 101 -12.12 36.84 15.04
N LEU A 102 -11.30 35.81 14.83
CA LEU A 102 -10.25 35.77 13.82
C LEU A 102 -10.28 34.41 13.11
N ASP A 103 -10.80 34.37 11.88
CA ASP A 103 -10.77 33.21 10.99
C ASP A 103 -9.80 33.47 9.82
N LEU A 104 -8.65 32.80 9.86
CA LEU A 104 -7.62 32.80 8.82
C LEU A 104 -7.45 31.39 8.19
N GLY A 105 -8.40 30.48 8.39
CA GLY A 105 -8.25 29.08 7.99
C GLY A 105 -8.10 28.88 6.48
N PHE A 106 -7.50 27.77 6.05
CA PHE A 106 -7.32 27.42 4.63
C PHE A 106 -6.54 28.49 3.83
N ASN A 107 -5.38 28.89 4.33
CA ASN A 107 -4.50 29.87 3.70
C ASN A 107 -3.05 29.33 3.62
N LEU A 108 -2.07 30.20 3.45
CA LEU A 108 -0.65 29.88 3.32
C LEU A 108 0.18 30.72 4.31
N PHE A 109 -0.40 31.14 5.44
CA PHE A 109 0.29 31.94 6.46
C PHE A 109 1.49 31.16 7.03
N PRO A 110 2.73 31.68 6.92
CA PRO A 110 3.93 30.99 7.37
C PRO A 110 4.48 31.55 8.70
N GLY A 111 5.34 30.77 9.35
CA GLY A 111 6.11 31.19 10.53
C GLY A 111 5.54 30.66 11.85
N ASN A 112 6.02 31.18 12.97
CA ASN A 112 5.58 30.71 14.29
C ASN A 112 4.14 31.17 14.62
N PHE A 113 3.55 30.58 15.66
CA PHE A 113 2.29 31.07 16.23
C PHE A 113 2.35 32.61 16.45
N PRO A 114 1.40 33.40 15.94
CA PRO A 114 1.51 34.86 15.90
C PRO A 114 1.24 35.49 17.28
N THR A 115 2.28 35.59 18.11
CA THR A 115 2.17 35.93 19.55
C THR A 115 1.48 37.26 19.87
N ALA A 116 1.38 38.20 18.93
CA ALA A 116 0.66 39.45 19.13
C ALA A 116 -0.85 39.27 19.36
N ILE A 117 -1.48 38.24 18.78
CA ILE A 117 -2.92 38.00 19.00
C ILE A 117 -3.23 37.65 20.46
N LEU A 118 -2.23 37.23 21.25
CA LEU A 118 -2.36 36.95 22.68
C LEU A 118 -2.65 38.20 23.53
N ASN A 119 -2.54 39.39 22.93
CA ASN A 119 -2.95 40.65 23.56
C ASN A 119 -4.43 40.99 23.28
N CYS A 120 -5.08 40.34 22.29
CA CYS A 120 -6.50 40.51 21.97
C CYS A 120 -7.36 39.76 22.99
N SER A 121 -7.39 40.24 24.25
CA SER A 121 -7.97 39.51 25.39
C SER A 121 -9.48 39.22 25.30
N LYS A 122 -10.19 39.80 24.31
CA LYS A 122 -11.61 39.58 24.04
C LYS A 122 -11.87 38.48 23.01
N LEU A 123 -10.82 37.88 22.41
CA LEU A 123 -10.93 36.86 21.38
C LEU A 123 -11.68 35.62 21.92
N GLN A 124 -12.75 35.24 21.22
CA GLN A 124 -13.63 34.11 21.52
C GLN A 124 -13.49 32.99 20.48
N TYR A 125 -13.21 33.34 19.24
CA TYR A 125 -13.00 32.40 18.13
C TYR A 125 -11.66 32.67 17.45
N LEU A 126 -10.82 31.64 17.36
CA LEU A 126 -9.57 31.63 16.62
C LEU A 126 -9.48 30.38 15.74
N ASP A 127 -9.43 30.58 14.43
CA ASP A 127 -9.15 29.55 13.44
C ASP A 127 -7.91 29.94 12.63
N LEU A 128 -6.85 29.15 12.78
CA LEU A 128 -5.61 29.22 12.00
C LEU A 128 -5.38 27.91 11.22
N SER A 129 -6.40 27.06 11.08
CA SER A 129 -6.30 25.73 10.49
C SER A 129 -5.90 25.75 9.02
N GLN A 130 -5.29 24.67 8.50
CA GLN A 130 -4.87 24.55 7.09
C GLN A 130 -4.02 25.75 6.64
N ASN A 131 -2.84 25.89 7.26
CA ASN A 131 -1.85 26.94 7.02
C ASN A 131 -0.42 26.35 7.07
N LEU A 132 0.60 27.21 7.12
CA LEU A 132 2.02 26.84 7.16
C LEU A 132 2.69 27.27 8.48
N PHE A 133 1.93 27.28 9.59
CA PHE A 133 2.47 27.67 10.89
C PHE A 133 3.36 26.57 11.49
N VAL A 134 4.48 26.96 12.08
CA VAL A 134 5.55 26.09 12.62
C VAL A 134 5.86 26.40 14.10
N GLY A 135 6.75 25.60 14.70
CA GLY A 135 7.23 25.80 16.06
C GLY A 135 6.19 25.37 17.12
N ASN A 136 6.38 25.80 18.37
CA ASN A 136 5.53 25.36 19.48
C ASN A 136 4.35 26.32 19.71
N ILE A 137 3.23 25.81 20.25
CA ILE A 137 2.19 26.68 20.82
C ILE A 137 2.78 27.39 22.05
N PRO A 138 2.72 28.73 22.14
CA PRO A 138 3.33 29.46 23.25
C PRO A 138 2.55 29.22 24.55
N ALA A 139 3.25 29.00 25.67
CA ALA A 139 2.61 28.82 26.98
C ALA A 139 1.74 30.03 27.41
N SER A 140 2.00 31.23 26.87
CA SER A 140 1.15 32.42 27.05
C SER A 140 -0.15 32.41 26.25
N ILE A 141 -0.51 31.32 25.55
CA ILE A 141 -1.82 31.11 24.92
C ILE A 141 -2.97 31.36 25.92
N ASP A 142 -2.73 31.06 27.20
CA ASP A 142 -3.71 31.19 28.26
C ASP A 142 -4.15 32.63 28.58
N ARG A 143 -3.49 33.64 28.01
CA ARG A 143 -3.96 35.04 28.07
C ARG A 143 -5.32 35.24 27.42
N LEU A 144 -5.70 34.38 26.46
CA LEU A 144 -6.99 34.39 25.78
C LEU A 144 -8.11 33.80 26.65
N LYS A 145 -8.31 34.33 27.86
CA LYS A 145 -9.29 33.81 28.84
C LYS A 145 -10.75 33.81 28.35
N SER A 146 -11.04 34.53 27.27
CA SER A 146 -12.35 34.58 26.60
C SER A 146 -12.57 33.49 25.54
N LEU A 147 -11.54 32.70 25.20
CA LEU A 147 -11.57 31.80 24.05
C LEU A 147 -12.53 30.63 24.25
N GLN A 148 -13.40 30.42 23.26
CA GLN A 148 -14.41 29.35 23.19
C GLN A 148 -14.11 28.37 22.05
N TYR A 149 -13.48 28.83 20.98
CA TYR A 149 -13.08 28.00 19.83
C TYR A 149 -11.61 28.24 19.48
N LEU A 150 -10.83 27.16 19.39
CA LEU A 150 -9.44 27.15 18.94
C LEU A 150 -9.23 26.01 17.95
N ASP A 151 -9.00 26.35 16.68
CA ASP A 151 -8.54 25.40 15.65
C ASP A 151 -7.18 25.81 15.08
N LEU A 152 -6.20 24.93 15.28
CA LEU A 152 -4.82 25.01 14.80
C LEU A 152 -4.48 23.79 13.91
N GLY A 153 -5.49 23.00 13.52
CA GLY A 153 -5.29 21.74 12.82
C GLY A 153 -4.71 21.89 11.41
N ALA A 154 -4.12 20.83 10.86
CA ALA A 154 -3.50 20.82 9.53
C ALA A 154 -2.45 21.95 9.35
N ASN A 155 -1.46 21.96 10.23
CA ASN A 155 -0.32 22.89 10.25
C ASN A 155 0.98 22.11 10.49
N ASN A 156 2.07 22.80 10.82
CA ASN A 156 3.37 22.21 11.13
C ASN A 156 3.85 22.55 12.57
N PHE A 157 2.91 22.71 13.52
CA PHE A 157 3.26 22.92 14.93
C PHE A 157 3.94 21.68 15.53
N THR A 158 4.81 21.89 16.52
CA THR A 158 5.78 20.90 17.06
C THR A 158 5.88 20.97 18.60
N GLY A 159 6.56 19.98 19.20
CA GLY A 159 6.81 19.92 20.64
C GLY A 159 5.61 19.40 21.44
N ASP A 160 5.53 19.80 22.71
CA ASP A 160 4.39 19.54 23.60
C ASP A 160 3.22 20.49 23.33
N VAL A 161 2.01 20.01 23.57
CA VAL A 161 0.83 20.87 23.76
C VAL A 161 0.94 21.49 25.16
N PRO A 162 0.96 22.82 25.32
CA PRO A 162 1.32 23.44 26.60
C PRO A 162 0.22 23.24 27.66
N PRO A 163 0.54 22.81 28.89
CA PRO A 163 -0.41 22.67 30.01
C PRO A 163 -1.28 23.90 30.28
N ALA A 164 -0.78 25.08 29.93
CA ALA A 164 -1.48 26.35 30.02
C ALA A 164 -2.81 26.40 29.22
N ILE A 165 -3.01 25.54 28.22
CA ILE A 165 -4.32 25.36 27.55
C ILE A 165 -5.42 24.98 28.54
N GLY A 166 -5.11 24.21 29.59
CA GLY A 166 -6.07 23.88 30.66
C GLY A 166 -6.60 25.10 31.44
N ASN A 167 -5.96 26.27 31.33
CA ASN A 167 -6.41 27.51 31.94
C ASN A 167 -7.37 28.32 31.02
N LEU A 168 -7.77 27.78 29.86
CA LEU A 168 -8.74 28.38 28.93
C LEU A 168 -10.18 27.90 29.25
N THR A 169 -10.65 28.12 30.47
CA THR A 169 -11.86 27.43 31.01
C THR A 169 -13.20 27.75 30.31
N GLN A 170 -13.22 28.62 29.29
CA GLN A 170 -14.38 28.86 28.42
C GLN A 170 -14.37 28.03 27.12
N LEU A 171 -13.29 27.28 26.86
CA LEU A 171 -13.08 26.56 25.60
C LEU A 171 -14.08 25.40 25.43
N GLN A 172 -14.75 25.40 24.27
CA GLN A 172 -15.74 24.42 23.82
C GLN A 172 -15.19 23.57 22.66
N THR A 173 -14.26 24.09 21.86
CA THR A 173 -13.58 23.35 20.78
C THR A 173 -12.06 23.54 20.87
N LEU A 174 -11.34 22.42 20.89
CA LEU A 174 -9.87 22.35 20.80
C LEU A 174 -9.48 21.39 19.68
N HIS A 175 -9.01 21.93 18.57
CA HIS A 175 -8.53 21.18 17.42
C HIS A 175 -7.04 21.45 17.16
N LEU A 176 -6.23 20.40 17.29
CA LEU A 176 -4.78 20.38 17.08
C LEU A 176 -4.36 19.25 16.11
N TYR A 177 -5.33 18.63 15.43
CA TYR A 177 -5.14 17.48 14.55
C TYR A 177 -4.19 17.77 13.37
N MET A 178 -3.59 16.73 12.77
CA MET A 178 -2.75 16.84 11.57
C MET A 178 -1.64 17.90 11.73
N ASN A 179 -0.78 17.72 12.72
CA ASN A 179 0.38 18.58 12.99
C ASN A 179 1.64 17.72 13.15
N LEU A 180 2.74 18.32 13.61
CA LEU A 180 4.01 17.65 13.88
C LEU A 180 4.31 17.62 15.40
N PHE A 181 3.27 17.59 16.24
CA PHE A 181 3.44 17.51 17.69
C PHE A 181 4.14 16.21 18.07
N ASN A 182 5.28 16.33 18.74
CA ASN A 182 6.19 15.21 19.02
C ASN A 182 6.67 15.14 20.48
N GLY A 183 6.12 16.01 21.33
CA GLY A 183 6.11 15.89 22.79
C GLY A 183 4.82 15.22 23.26
N SER A 184 4.23 15.73 24.33
CA SER A 184 3.04 15.18 25.00
C SER A 184 1.78 16.04 24.81
N TYR A 185 0.61 15.46 25.07
CA TYR A 185 -0.61 16.22 25.38
C TYR A 185 -0.82 16.25 26.92
N PRO A 186 -1.19 17.39 27.51
CA PRO A 186 -1.17 17.58 28.96
C PRO A 186 -2.45 17.06 29.63
N VAL A 187 -2.32 16.55 30.86
CA VAL A 187 -3.48 16.13 31.67
C VAL A 187 -4.41 17.30 31.95
N GLU A 188 -3.89 18.52 32.06
CA GLU A 188 -4.60 19.76 32.34
C GLU A 188 -5.71 20.10 31.32
N ILE A 189 -5.78 19.43 30.17
CA ILE A 189 -6.96 19.45 29.29
C ILE A 189 -8.23 19.05 30.08
N SER A 190 -8.13 18.16 31.08
CA SER A 190 -9.24 17.76 31.96
C SER A 190 -9.91 18.90 32.72
N ASN A 191 -9.25 20.06 32.86
CA ASN A 191 -9.80 21.25 33.51
C ASN A 191 -10.82 21.97 32.61
N LEU A 192 -10.85 21.67 31.31
CA LEU A 192 -11.76 22.25 30.34
C LEU A 192 -13.14 21.60 30.40
N VAL A 193 -13.82 21.75 31.54
CA VAL A 193 -15.13 21.11 31.80
C VAL A 193 -16.24 21.51 30.82
N ASN A 194 -16.06 22.61 30.08
CA ASN A 194 -16.96 23.10 29.03
C ASN A 194 -16.61 22.59 27.62
N LEU A 195 -15.53 21.81 27.47
CA LEU A 195 -15.07 21.31 26.18
C LEU A 195 -16.08 20.30 25.60
N GLU A 196 -16.56 20.56 24.39
CA GLU A 196 -17.46 19.69 23.63
C GLU A 196 -16.72 18.89 22.55
N TYR A 197 -15.67 19.45 21.95
CA TYR A 197 -14.88 18.85 20.86
C TYR A 197 -13.38 18.86 21.17
N LEU A 198 -12.76 17.68 21.12
CA LEU A 198 -11.31 17.48 21.26
C LEU A 198 -10.78 16.68 20.06
N GLY A 199 -10.01 17.35 19.20
CA GLY A 199 -9.36 16.76 18.03
C GLY A 199 -7.84 16.82 18.12
N LEU A 200 -7.19 15.69 18.35
CA LEU A 200 -5.74 15.54 18.47
C LEU A 200 -5.14 14.56 17.43
N ALA A 201 -6.00 13.95 16.60
CA ALA A 201 -5.64 12.93 15.61
C ALA A 201 -4.52 13.32 14.62
N TYR A 202 -3.83 12.33 14.06
CA TYR A 202 -2.72 12.47 13.10
C TYR A 202 -1.60 13.37 13.65
N ASN A 203 -0.92 12.88 14.69
CA ASN A 203 0.21 13.56 15.33
C ASN A 203 1.20 12.52 15.89
N ASP A 204 2.48 12.70 15.62
CA ASP A 204 3.58 11.83 16.08
C ASP A 204 3.95 12.07 17.56
N PHE A 205 2.93 12.16 18.43
CA PHE A 205 3.12 12.38 19.87
C PHE A 205 4.07 11.34 20.47
N SER A 206 4.76 11.70 21.54
CA SER A 206 5.48 10.73 22.37
C SER A 206 4.47 9.74 22.96
N PRO A 207 4.77 8.42 23.03
CA PRO A 207 3.80 7.39 23.41
C PRO A 207 3.13 7.69 24.75
N ALA A 208 1.80 7.79 24.75
CA ALA A 208 1.04 8.27 25.90
C ALA A 208 -0.21 7.42 26.18
N VAL A 209 -0.49 7.24 27.47
CA VAL A 209 -1.79 6.71 27.93
C VAL A 209 -2.83 7.83 27.95
N ILE A 210 -4.11 7.48 27.81
CA ILE A 210 -5.20 8.44 28.04
C ILE A 210 -5.32 8.69 29.56
N PRO A 211 -5.23 9.93 30.05
CA PRO A 211 -5.37 10.22 31.48
C PRO A 211 -6.79 9.87 31.98
N PRO A 212 -6.95 9.13 33.11
CA PRO A 212 -8.27 8.88 33.70
C PRO A 212 -9.05 10.16 34.03
N ASP A 213 -8.34 11.26 34.29
CA ASP A 213 -8.90 12.59 34.52
C ASP A 213 -9.64 13.18 33.31
N PHE A 214 -9.43 12.67 32.09
CA PHE A 214 -10.26 13.06 30.94
C PHE A 214 -11.74 12.66 31.13
N GLY A 215 -12.04 11.70 32.03
CA GLY A 215 -13.41 11.43 32.50
C GLY A 215 -14.10 12.59 33.23
N ASN A 216 -13.38 13.69 33.54
CA ASN A 216 -13.95 14.92 34.07
C ASN A 216 -14.52 15.87 32.98
N LEU A 217 -14.27 15.60 31.70
CA LEU A 217 -14.75 16.40 30.56
C LEU A 217 -16.25 16.19 30.30
N ARG A 218 -17.11 16.51 31.27
CA ARG A 218 -18.55 16.15 31.26
C ARG A 218 -19.37 16.75 30.13
N SER A 219 -18.86 17.78 29.46
CA SER A 219 -19.52 18.40 28.29
C SER A 219 -19.10 17.78 26.95
N ILE A 220 -18.10 16.88 26.95
CA ILE A 220 -17.52 16.33 25.72
C ILE A 220 -18.54 15.51 24.93
N LYS A 221 -18.61 15.78 23.63
CA LYS A 221 -19.43 15.09 22.64
C LYS A 221 -18.55 14.33 21.66
N PHE A 222 -17.38 14.89 21.33
CA PHE A 222 -16.51 14.40 20.27
C PHE A 222 -15.06 14.29 20.76
N ILE A 223 -14.52 13.07 20.78
CA ILE A 223 -13.11 12.78 21.04
C ILE A 223 -12.54 12.10 19.79
N TRP A 224 -11.51 12.71 19.21
CA TRP A 224 -10.85 12.23 18.00
C TRP A 224 -9.33 12.24 18.16
N MET A 225 -8.77 11.05 18.33
CA MET A 225 -7.35 10.80 18.59
C MET A 225 -6.83 9.64 17.71
N THR A 226 -7.34 9.53 16.47
CA THR A 226 -6.83 8.58 15.46
C THR A 226 -5.34 8.79 15.23
N GLU A 227 -4.52 7.74 15.23
CA GLU A 227 -3.10 7.84 14.85
C GLU A 227 -2.37 8.98 15.61
N ALA A 228 -2.50 8.95 16.94
CA ALA A 228 -2.00 9.93 17.90
C ALA A 228 -1.03 9.29 18.93
N ASN A 229 -0.43 8.16 18.55
CA ASN A 229 0.51 7.34 19.32
C ASN A 229 0.02 6.92 20.72
N LEU A 230 -1.26 6.53 20.82
CA LEU A 230 -1.85 6.10 22.08
C LEU A 230 -1.47 4.67 22.45
N VAL A 231 -1.16 4.46 23.73
CA VAL A 231 -0.80 3.17 24.32
C VAL A 231 -1.62 2.88 25.59
N GLY A 232 -1.62 1.64 26.06
CA GLY A 232 -2.40 1.23 27.23
C GLY A 232 -3.90 1.13 26.95
N GLU A 233 -4.70 1.17 28.02
CA GLU A 233 -6.14 0.86 27.98
C GLU A 233 -7.02 2.11 27.85
N ILE A 234 -8.29 1.94 27.46
CA ILE A 234 -9.32 3.00 27.57
C ILE A 234 -9.69 3.14 29.06
N PRO A 235 -9.57 4.31 29.70
CA PRO A 235 -9.86 4.44 31.13
C PRO A 235 -11.35 4.20 31.44
N GLU A 236 -11.66 3.35 32.43
CA GLU A 236 -13.02 3.15 32.97
C GLU A 236 -13.70 4.48 33.36
N ASN A 237 -12.93 5.52 33.70
CA ASN A 237 -13.46 6.86 33.95
C ASN A 237 -14.25 7.46 32.75
N PHE A 238 -14.09 6.96 31.53
CA PHE A 238 -14.86 7.38 30.35
C PHE A 238 -16.36 7.07 30.48
N THR A 239 -16.77 6.17 31.38
CA THR A 239 -18.20 5.92 31.67
C THR A 239 -18.92 7.13 32.30
N ASN A 240 -18.18 8.16 32.72
CA ASN A 240 -18.73 9.42 33.23
C ASN A 240 -19.02 10.46 32.13
N LEU A 241 -18.63 10.19 30.87
CA LEU A 241 -18.78 11.10 29.73
C LEU A 241 -20.21 11.01 29.16
N LEU A 242 -21.20 11.37 29.95
CA LEU A 242 -22.63 11.18 29.63
C LEU A 242 -23.11 11.94 28.37
N SER A 243 -22.38 12.99 27.97
CA SER A 243 -22.63 13.75 26.73
C SER A 243 -21.93 13.16 25.49
N LEU A 244 -21.09 12.14 25.61
CA LEU A 244 -20.25 11.62 24.52
C LEU A 244 -21.12 11.04 23.39
N GLU A 245 -20.96 11.59 22.18
CA GLU A 245 -21.68 11.21 20.96
C GLU A 245 -20.76 10.47 19.97
N HIS A 246 -19.45 10.72 19.99
CA HIS A 246 -18.46 10.15 19.08
C HIS A 246 -17.12 9.92 19.78
N LEU A 247 -16.57 8.72 19.63
CA LEU A 247 -15.23 8.34 20.09
C LEU A 247 -14.46 7.64 18.98
N ASP A 248 -13.36 8.24 18.54
CA ASP A 248 -12.39 7.65 17.62
C ASP A 248 -10.99 7.65 18.25
N LEU A 249 -10.50 6.44 18.53
CA LEU A 249 -9.15 6.14 19.04
C LEU A 249 -8.43 5.16 18.07
N SER A 250 -8.87 5.09 16.82
CA SER A 250 -8.40 4.10 15.85
C SER A 250 -6.94 4.32 15.41
N SER A 251 -6.33 3.33 14.78
CA SER A 251 -4.94 3.44 14.28
C SER A 251 -3.89 3.77 15.35
N ASN A 252 -4.03 3.20 16.57
CA ASN A 252 -3.10 3.38 17.67
C ASN A 252 -2.55 2.02 18.16
N ASP A 253 -1.82 2.01 19.27
CA ASP A 253 -1.20 0.83 19.88
C ASP A 253 -1.90 0.43 21.20
N MET A 254 -3.18 0.83 21.36
CA MET A 254 -3.96 0.61 22.58
C MET A 254 -4.30 -0.87 22.80
N GLU A 255 -4.40 -1.27 24.06
CA GLU A 255 -4.57 -2.66 24.52
C GLU A 255 -5.65 -2.76 25.63
N GLY A 256 -5.68 -3.88 26.37
CA GLY A 256 -6.69 -4.14 27.41
C GLY A 256 -8.00 -4.71 26.87
N GLU A 257 -9.07 -4.62 27.65
CA GLU A 257 -10.45 -4.86 27.22
C GLU A 257 -11.18 -3.55 26.89
N ILE A 258 -12.30 -3.60 26.17
CA ILE A 258 -13.14 -2.41 25.92
C ILE A 258 -14.07 -2.19 27.13
N PRO A 259 -14.00 -1.05 27.85
CA PRO A 259 -14.78 -0.81 29.07
C PRO A 259 -16.29 -1.03 28.87
N GLY A 260 -16.88 -1.93 29.65
CA GLY A 260 -18.26 -2.36 29.48
C GLY A 260 -19.28 -1.22 29.60
N GLY A 261 -18.98 -0.22 30.44
CA GLY A 261 -19.84 0.96 30.62
C GLY A 261 -19.84 1.94 29.44
N LEU A 262 -18.89 1.85 28.50
CA LEU A 262 -18.85 2.71 27.31
C LEU A 262 -20.12 2.53 26.46
N PHE A 263 -20.56 1.27 26.29
CA PHE A 263 -21.79 0.90 25.56
C PHE A 263 -23.09 1.13 26.38
N LEU A 264 -22.98 1.77 27.56
CA LEU A 264 -24.12 2.24 28.35
C LEU A 264 -24.34 3.76 28.22
N LEU A 265 -23.45 4.48 27.54
CA LEU A 265 -23.56 5.92 27.30
C LEU A 265 -24.67 6.20 26.27
N LYS A 266 -25.78 6.79 26.72
CA LYS A 266 -27.01 6.89 25.90
C LYS A 266 -26.90 7.84 24.71
N ASN A 267 -25.98 8.81 24.75
CA ASN A 267 -25.72 9.72 23.63
C ASN A 267 -24.79 9.11 22.57
N LEU A 268 -24.07 8.04 22.89
CA LEU A 268 -22.98 7.51 22.06
C LEU A 268 -23.54 6.97 20.73
N SER A 269 -23.13 7.62 19.64
CA SER A 269 -23.58 7.36 18.27
C SER A 269 -22.53 6.67 17.40
N ARG A 270 -21.24 6.84 17.72
CA ARG A 270 -20.12 6.34 16.91
C ARG A 270 -18.95 5.90 17.78
N VAL A 271 -18.42 4.71 17.49
CA VAL A 271 -17.24 4.14 18.15
C VAL A 271 -16.30 3.56 17.11
N TYR A 272 -15.14 4.19 16.93
CA TYR A 272 -14.07 3.70 16.05
C TYR A 272 -12.83 3.36 16.89
N LEU A 273 -12.57 2.06 17.06
CA LEU A 273 -11.43 1.51 17.79
C LEU A 273 -10.55 0.63 16.90
N TYR A 274 -10.78 0.64 15.59
CA TYR A 274 -10.12 -0.25 14.62
C TYR A 274 -8.60 -0.02 14.54
N LYS A 275 -7.84 -1.03 14.07
CA LYS A 275 -6.36 -0.99 13.97
C LYS A 275 -5.73 -0.61 15.32
N ASN A 276 -5.93 -1.47 16.31
CA ASN A 276 -5.38 -1.40 17.67
C ASN A 276 -5.05 -2.83 18.15
N ARG A 277 -4.72 -3.00 19.44
CA ARG A 277 -4.40 -4.29 20.07
C ARG A 277 -5.45 -4.72 21.12
N PHE A 278 -6.66 -4.16 21.07
CA PHE A 278 -7.75 -4.47 22.02
C PHE A 278 -8.09 -5.97 22.05
N SER A 279 -8.42 -6.45 23.25
CA SER A 279 -8.61 -7.86 23.58
C SER A 279 -9.89 -8.07 24.41
N GLY A 280 -9.99 -9.19 25.13
CA GLY A 280 -11.21 -9.53 25.86
C GLY A 280 -12.37 -9.85 24.92
N SER A 281 -13.59 -9.44 25.30
CA SER A 281 -14.80 -9.61 24.49
C SER A 281 -15.58 -8.31 24.32
N ILE A 282 -16.30 -8.17 23.21
CA ILE A 282 -17.21 -7.05 22.97
C ILE A 282 -18.24 -6.98 24.12
N PRO A 283 -18.49 -5.80 24.73
CA PRO A 283 -19.48 -5.64 25.80
C PRO A 283 -20.85 -6.21 25.46
N GLN A 284 -21.36 -7.09 26.32
CA GLN A 284 -22.55 -7.91 26.02
C GLN A 284 -23.90 -7.22 26.31
N VAL A 285 -23.88 -6.10 27.05
CA VAL A 285 -25.07 -5.27 27.35
C VAL A 285 -24.88 -3.92 26.68
N ILE A 286 -25.87 -3.48 25.90
CA ILE A 286 -25.81 -2.22 25.15
C ILE A 286 -27.08 -1.41 25.41
N GLU A 287 -26.90 -0.19 25.94
CA GLU A 287 -27.95 0.81 26.18
C GLU A 287 -27.72 2.11 25.37
N SER A 288 -26.63 2.18 24.60
CA SER A 288 -26.35 3.22 23.59
C SER A 288 -27.25 3.11 22.35
N LEU A 289 -28.58 3.22 22.52
CA LEU A 289 -29.57 3.00 21.44
C LEU A 289 -29.50 4.01 20.28
N ASN A 290 -28.74 5.10 20.45
CA ASN A 290 -28.44 6.08 19.40
C ASN A 290 -27.24 5.68 18.51
N MET A 291 -26.66 4.50 18.70
CA MET A 291 -25.53 4.01 17.91
C MET A 291 -25.87 3.90 16.42
N VAL A 292 -25.04 4.52 15.58
CA VAL A 292 -25.10 4.54 14.12
C VAL A 292 -23.95 3.74 13.52
N GLU A 293 -22.75 3.79 14.11
CA GLU A 293 -21.55 3.17 13.53
C GLU A 293 -20.63 2.55 14.59
N ILE A 294 -20.33 1.26 14.44
CA ILE A 294 -19.36 0.51 15.27
C ILE A 294 -18.26 -0.03 14.36
N ASP A 295 -17.02 0.42 14.56
CA ASP A 295 -15.84 -0.19 13.93
C ASP A 295 -14.82 -0.64 14.98
N LEU A 296 -14.72 -1.97 15.13
CA LEU A 296 -13.79 -2.66 16.03
C LEU A 296 -12.82 -3.56 15.24
N ALA A 297 -12.69 -3.35 13.92
CA ALA A 297 -11.91 -4.21 13.05
C ALA A 297 -10.40 -4.17 13.34
N MET A 298 -9.64 -5.17 12.85
CA MET A 298 -8.18 -5.22 12.95
C MET A 298 -7.68 -5.05 14.40
N ASN A 299 -8.20 -5.90 15.29
CA ASN A 299 -7.86 -5.96 16.71
C ASN A 299 -7.64 -7.44 17.12
N ASN A 300 -7.44 -7.71 18.41
CA ASN A 300 -7.25 -9.05 18.95
C ASN A 300 -8.52 -9.60 19.65
N LEU A 301 -9.70 -9.00 19.43
CA LEU A 301 -10.94 -9.27 20.17
C LEU A 301 -11.39 -10.73 20.05
N THR A 302 -11.94 -11.25 21.15
CA THR A 302 -12.44 -12.63 21.27
C THR A 302 -13.90 -12.65 21.72
N GLY A 303 -14.43 -13.84 22.06
CA GLY A 303 -15.80 -14.00 22.52
C GLY A 303 -16.82 -14.00 21.38
N ARG A 304 -18.07 -13.72 21.73
CA ARG A 304 -19.22 -13.71 20.82
C ARG A 304 -19.69 -12.29 20.52
N ILE A 305 -20.27 -12.12 19.34
CA ILE A 305 -21.00 -10.90 18.97
C ILE A 305 -22.24 -10.79 19.88
N PRO A 306 -22.46 -9.66 20.59
CA PRO A 306 -23.63 -9.48 21.47
C PRO A 306 -24.96 -9.54 20.74
N GLU A 307 -25.94 -10.25 21.31
CA GLU A 307 -27.34 -10.25 20.82
C GLU A 307 -27.99 -8.86 20.90
N ASP A 308 -27.56 -8.07 21.88
CA ASP A 308 -27.94 -6.68 22.14
C ASP A 308 -27.64 -5.71 20.99
N ILE A 309 -26.71 -6.04 20.06
CA ILE A 309 -26.49 -5.23 18.86
C ILE A 309 -27.77 -5.14 18.01
N GLY A 310 -28.64 -6.16 18.05
CA GLY A 310 -29.94 -6.14 17.38
C GLY A 310 -30.97 -5.16 17.97
N LYS A 311 -30.68 -4.50 19.11
CA LYS A 311 -31.48 -3.39 19.65
C LYS A 311 -31.22 -2.06 18.93
N LEU A 312 -30.13 -1.96 18.17
CA LEU A 312 -29.61 -0.70 17.66
C LEU A 312 -30.30 -0.32 16.34
N GLU A 313 -31.55 0.14 16.42
CA GLU A 313 -32.39 0.45 15.24
C GLU A 313 -31.77 1.48 14.28
N ASN A 314 -30.79 2.28 14.73
CA ASN A 314 -30.08 3.30 13.95
C ASN A 314 -28.72 2.84 13.37
N LEU A 315 -28.26 1.62 13.65
CA LEU A 315 -26.93 1.12 13.28
C LEU A 315 -26.81 0.87 11.75
N GLU A 316 -26.17 1.80 11.05
CA GLU A 316 -25.88 1.71 9.62
C GLU A 316 -24.61 0.89 9.30
N LEU A 317 -23.62 0.89 10.19
CA LEU A 317 -22.30 0.28 9.98
C LEU A 317 -21.88 -0.60 11.17
N LEU A 318 -21.53 -1.86 10.87
CA LEU A 318 -20.96 -2.82 11.81
C LEU A 318 -19.74 -3.52 11.19
N ASN A 319 -18.55 -3.04 11.57
CA ASN A 319 -17.26 -3.57 11.15
C ASN A 319 -16.59 -4.29 12.32
N LEU A 320 -16.37 -5.61 12.16
CA LEU A 320 -15.80 -6.53 13.14
C LEU A 320 -14.67 -7.39 12.56
N PHE A 321 -14.26 -7.11 11.31
CA PHE A 321 -13.36 -7.97 10.52
C PHE A 321 -11.94 -8.02 11.09
N ALA A 322 -11.19 -9.07 10.74
CA ALA A 322 -9.80 -9.29 11.19
C ALA A 322 -9.65 -9.25 12.73
N ASN A 323 -10.39 -10.12 13.41
CA ASN A 323 -10.35 -10.35 14.86
C ASN A 323 -10.32 -11.88 15.15
N ASN A 324 -10.44 -12.28 16.42
CA ASN A 324 -10.53 -13.67 16.85
C ASN A 324 -11.96 -14.08 17.31
N LEU A 325 -13.00 -13.33 16.91
CA LEU A 325 -14.38 -13.56 17.33
C LEU A 325 -14.87 -14.96 16.92
N TYR A 326 -15.71 -15.57 17.76
CA TYR A 326 -16.21 -16.94 17.54
C TYR A 326 -17.69 -17.08 17.94
N GLY A 327 -18.31 -18.17 17.47
CA GLY A 327 -19.74 -18.39 17.64
C GLY A 327 -20.56 -17.82 16.48
N GLU A 328 -21.87 -17.80 16.66
CA GLU A 328 -22.83 -17.43 15.61
C GLU A 328 -23.04 -15.92 15.56
N VAL A 329 -23.46 -15.40 14.40
CA VAL A 329 -23.95 -14.02 14.28
C VAL A 329 -25.39 -13.98 14.80
N PRO A 330 -25.72 -13.17 15.83
CA PRO A 330 -27.07 -13.12 16.38
C PRO A 330 -28.15 -12.85 15.32
N PRO A 331 -29.24 -13.64 15.28
CA PRO A 331 -30.32 -13.43 14.32
C PRO A 331 -30.95 -12.03 14.37
N SER A 332 -30.93 -11.39 15.54
CA SER A 332 -31.40 -10.03 15.79
C SER A 332 -30.70 -8.97 14.91
N ILE A 333 -29.44 -9.18 14.51
CA ILE A 333 -28.71 -8.29 13.61
C ILE A 333 -29.33 -8.26 12.20
N GLY A 334 -29.98 -9.36 11.78
CA GLY A 334 -30.73 -9.41 10.51
C GLY A 334 -32.01 -8.57 10.50
N LEU A 335 -32.45 -8.08 11.67
CA LEU A 335 -33.69 -7.29 11.82
C LEU A 335 -33.44 -5.77 11.87
N ILE A 336 -32.18 -5.32 11.97
CA ILE A 336 -31.82 -3.90 12.09
C ILE A 336 -32.20 -3.16 10.78
N PRO A 337 -33.16 -2.22 10.78
CA PRO A 337 -33.72 -1.66 9.54
C PRO A 337 -32.79 -0.67 8.82
N SER A 338 -31.86 -0.05 9.55
CA SER A 338 -30.89 0.94 9.06
C SER A 338 -29.60 0.33 8.49
N LEU A 339 -29.34 -0.96 8.75
CA LEU A 339 -28.04 -1.59 8.46
C LEU A 339 -27.70 -1.59 6.97
N LYS A 340 -26.61 -0.91 6.61
CA LYS A 340 -26.04 -0.82 5.25
C LYS A 340 -24.79 -1.68 5.10
N ASN A 341 -23.90 -1.66 6.09
CA ASN A 341 -22.57 -2.27 6.00
C ASN A 341 -22.38 -3.30 7.11
N PHE A 342 -22.27 -4.58 6.72
CA PHE A 342 -21.92 -5.67 7.64
C PHE A 342 -20.63 -6.35 7.19
N ARG A 343 -19.55 -6.14 7.96
CA ARG A 343 -18.22 -6.70 7.68
C ARG A 343 -17.70 -7.51 8.87
N ALA A 344 -17.67 -8.83 8.74
CA ALA A 344 -17.21 -9.76 9.77
C ALA A 344 -16.12 -10.73 9.29
N PHE A 345 -15.56 -10.49 8.10
CA PHE A 345 -14.57 -11.38 7.48
C PHE A 345 -13.29 -11.59 8.31
N LYS A 346 -12.54 -12.66 8.04
CA LYS A 346 -11.29 -13.02 8.72
C LYS A 346 -11.48 -13.10 10.25
N ASN A 347 -12.29 -14.05 10.69
CA ASN A 347 -12.62 -14.35 12.09
C ASN A 347 -12.78 -15.87 12.29
N ASN A 348 -13.24 -16.31 13.47
CA ASN A 348 -13.58 -17.71 13.77
C ASN A 348 -15.09 -17.94 13.94
N LEU A 349 -15.93 -17.08 13.34
CA LEU A 349 -17.39 -17.16 13.43
C LEU A 349 -17.92 -18.42 12.72
N ASN A 350 -19.04 -18.95 13.21
CA ASN A 350 -19.63 -20.21 12.78
C ASN A 350 -21.18 -20.16 12.81
N GLY A 351 -21.83 -21.32 12.79
CA GLY A 351 -23.29 -21.41 12.69
C GLY A 351 -23.80 -21.02 11.31
N THR A 352 -25.04 -20.55 11.24
CA THR A 352 -25.68 -20.05 10.01
C THR A 352 -25.73 -18.52 9.98
N LEU A 353 -25.68 -17.94 8.78
CA LEU A 353 -25.95 -16.50 8.58
C LEU A 353 -27.43 -16.18 8.92
N PRO A 354 -27.75 -15.01 9.51
CA PRO A 354 -29.13 -14.64 9.84
C PRO A 354 -30.03 -14.63 8.59
N PRO A 355 -31.16 -15.39 8.56
CA PRO A 355 -31.95 -15.58 7.35
C PRO A 355 -32.69 -14.31 6.88
N GLU A 356 -33.00 -13.40 7.80
CA GLU A 356 -33.66 -12.12 7.51
C GLU A 356 -32.69 -11.01 7.08
N MET A 357 -31.38 -11.27 7.02
CA MET A 357 -30.38 -10.27 6.69
C MET A 357 -30.59 -9.71 5.28
N GLY A 358 -30.75 -8.38 5.19
CA GLY A 358 -31.10 -7.65 3.95
C GLY A 358 -32.60 -7.63 3.61
N ASN A 359 -33.46 -8.36 4.34
CA ASN A 359 -34.91 -8.32 4.16
C ASN A 359 -35.51 -7.04 4.73
N HIS A 360 -35.03 -6.60 5.90
CA HIS A 360 -35.48 -5.40 6.59
C HIS A 360 -34.64 -4.15 6.32
N SER A 361 -33.45 -4.31 5.71
CA SER A 361 -32.43 -3.27 5.64
C SER A 361 -31.90 -3.04 4.21
N LYS A 362 -31.34 -1.85 3.97
CA LYS A 362 -30.75 -1.48 2.69
C LYS A 362 -29.25 -1.77 2.70
N LEU A 363 -28.90 -3.06 2.71
CA LEU A 363 -27.50 -3.48 2.62
C LEU A 363 -26.84 -2.92 1.35
N GLU A 364 -25.66 -2.35 1.53
CA GLU A 364 -24.76 -1.84 0.50
C GLU A 364 -23.51 -2.75 0.42
N ALA A 365 -23.02 -3.26 1.56
CA ALA A 365 -21.93 -4.22 1.64
C ALA A 365 -22.24 -5.38 2.61
N PHE A 366 -21.94 -6.61 2.17
CA PHE A 366 -22.03 -7.83 2.95
C PHE A 366 -20.74 -8.66 2.76
N GLU A 367 -19.88 -8.67 3.78
CA GLU A 367 -18.53 -9.22 3.71
C GLU A 367 -18.20 -10.12 4.91
N VAL A 368 -18.24 -11.44 4.69
CA VAL A 368 -18.15 -12.49 5.73
C VAL A 368 -17.14 -13.59 5.39
N SER A 369 -16.20 -13.31 4.47
CA SER A 369 -15.19 -14.30 4.03
C SER A 369 -14.27 -14.78 5.15
N ASP A 370 -13.51 -15.85 4.89
CA ASP A 370 -12.44 -16.33 5.77
C ASP A 370 -12.95 -16.59 7.21
N ASN A 371 -14.00 -17.40 7.30
CA ASN A 371 -14.72 -17.76 8.52
C ASN A 371 -15.12 -19.25 8.46
N ARG A 372 -16.01 -19.69 9.35
CA ARG A 372 -16.49 -21.08 9.44
C ARG A 372 -18.02 -21.16 9.33
N PHE A 373 -18.64 -20.22 8.60
CA PHE A 373 -20.09 -20.20 8.38
C PHE A 373 -20.56 -21.42 7.60
N THR A 374 -21.80 -21.83 7.88
CA THR A 374 -22.45 -23.03 7.35
C THR A 374 -23.90 -22.73 6.94
N GLY A 375 -24.56 -23.68 6.28
CA GLY A 375 -25.91 -23.48 5.77
C GLY A 375 -25.91 -22.56 4.54
N ASN A 376 -27.07 -21.96 4.25
CA ASN A 376 -27.28 -21.21 3.02
C ASN A 376 -26.90 -19.73 3.16
N LEU A 377 -26.68 -19.06 2.03
CA LEU A 377 -26.76 -17.60 1.97
C LEU A 377 -28.21 -17.14 2.27
N PRO A 378 -28.43 -16.03 3.00
CA PRO A 378 -29.78 -15.52 3.27
C PRO A 378 -30.53 -15.17 1.98
N GLU A 379 -31.79 -15.59 1.85
CA GLU A 379 -32.54 -15.47 0.59
C GLU A 379 -32.81 -14.02 0.20
N ASN A 380 -32.81 -13.06 1.14
CA ASN A 380 -33.23 -11.68 0.90
C ASN A 380 -32.10 -10.62 1.00
N LEU A 381 -30.82 -11.01 0.88
CA LEU A 381 -29.65 -10.12 1.01
C LEU A 381 -29.73 -8.78 0.23
N CYS A 382 -30.44 -8.72 -0.90
CA CYS A 382 -30.61 -7.51 -1.71
C CYS A 382 -32.09 -7.07 -1.85
N ALA A 383 -32.98 -7.36 -0.88
CA ALA A 383 -34.36 -6.89 -0.95
C ALA A 383 -34.46 -5.34 -0.92
N GLY A 384 -33.54 -4.67 -0.22
CA GLY A 384 -33.37 -3.21 -0.28
C GLY A 384 -32.88 -2.64 -1.62
N GLY A 385 -32.42 -3.48 -2.57
CA GLY A 385 -32.02 -3.08 -3.93
C GLY A 385 -30.68 -2.35 -4.05
N THR A 386 -29.92 -2.21 -2.96
CA THR A 386 -28.71 -1.36 -2.85
C THR A 386 -27.38 -2.12 -2.86
N LEU A 387 -27.39 -3.44 -2.76
CA LEU A 387 -26.20 -4.25 -2.46
C LEU A 387 -25.16 -4.24 -3.60
N PHE A 388 -23.98 -3.69 -3.34
CA PHE A 388 -22.89 -3.63 -4.33
C PHE A 388 -22.13 -4.95 -4.48
N GLY A 389 -22.08 -5.79 -3.44
CA GLY A 389 -21.34 -7.04 -3.47
C GLY A 389 -21.75 -8.07 -2.43
N VAL A 390 -21.61 -9.35 -2.78
CA VAL A 390 -21.74 -10.50 -1.87
C VAL A 390 -20.36 -11.14 -1.76
N VAL A 391 -19.71 -11.01 -0.60
CA VAL A 391 -18.34 -11.52 -0.37
C VAL A 391 -18.36 -12.52 0.79
N ALA A 392 -18.36 -13.80 0.47
CA ALA A 392 -18.47 -14.89 1.44
C ALA A 392 -17.57 -16.11 1.11
N PHE A 393 -16.47 -15.85 0.38
CA PHE A 393 -15.47 -16.87 0.04
C PHE A 393 -14.78 -17.47 1.27
N ASN A 394 -14.07 -18.60 1.11
CA ASN A 394 -13.36 -19.31 2.18
C ASN A 394 -14.24 -19.55 3.43
N ASN A 395 -15.33 -20.29 3.24
CA ASN A 395 -16.27 -20.68 4.29
C ASN A 395 -16.74 -22.14 4.05
N ASN A 396 -17.72 -22.61 4.81
CA ASN A 396 -18.35 -23.92 4.64
C ASN A 396 -19.85 -23.78 4.28
N LEU A 397 -20.19 -22.76 3.48
CA LEU A 397 -21.56 -22.51 3.02
C LEU A 397 -22.01 -23.59 2.03
N THR A 398 -23.32 -23.86 2.02
CA THR A 398 -23.99 -24.95 1.30
C THR A 398 -25.28 -24.47 0.62
N GLY A 399 -25.92 -25.32 -0.18
CA GLY A 399 -27.18 -24.99 -0.86
C GLY A 399 -26.96 -24.38 -2.24
N GLU A 400 -27.89 -23.53 -2.69
CA GLU A 400 -27.83 -22.81 -3.97
C GLU A 400 -27.56 -21.31 -3.74
N ILE A 401 -27.24 -20.55 -4.80
CA ILE A 401 -27.25 -19.08 -4.71
C ILE A 401 -28.72 -18.59 -4.74
N PRO A 402 -29.16 -17.75 -3.78
CA PRO A 402 -30.50 -17.16 -3.76
C PRO A 402 -30.94 -16.56 -5.09
N LYS A 403 -32.19 -16.83 -5.48
CA LYS A 403 -32.71 -16.42 -6.81
C LYS A 403 -33.01 -14.92 -6.84
N SER A 404 -33.30 -14.34 -5.68
CA SER A 404 -33.38 -12.89 -5.43
C SER A 404 -32.18 -12.10 -5.92
N LEU A 405 -30.95 -12.62 -5.76
CA LEU A 405 -29.71 -11.95 -6.15
C LEU A 405 -29.62 -11.74 -7.66
N GLY A 406 -30.29 -12.59 -8.45
CA GLY A 406 -30.44 -12.38 -9.90
C GLY A 406 -31.25 -11.13 -10.27
N ASN A 407 -32.09 -10.61 -9.37
CA ASN A 407 -32.86 -9.38 -9.57
C ASN A 407 -32.14 -8.13 -9.03
N CYS A 408 -31.00 -8.29 -8.34
CA CYS A 408 -30.25 -7.22 -7.71
C CYS A 408 -29.46 -6.39 -8.76
N GLN A 409 -30.03 -5.28 -9.22
CA GLN A 409 -29.42 -4.48 -10.31
C GLN A 409 -28.18 -3.67 -9.87
N SER A 410 -28.02 -3.41 -8.57
CA SER A 410 -26.88 -2.72 -7.96
C SER A 410 -25.62 -3.60 -7.84
N LEU A 411 -25.78 -4.92 -7.94
CA LEU A 411 -24.73 -5.90 -7.68
C LEU A 411 -23.59 -5.81 -8.72
N ARG A 412 -22.37 -5.54 -8.23
CA ARG A 412 -21.13 -5.41 -9.02
C ARG A 412 -20.21 -6.62 -8.91
N THR A 413 -20.21 -7.33 -7.78
CA THR A 413 -19.33 -8.48 -7.56
C THR A 413 -19.96 -9.57 -6.69
N VAL A 414 -19.80 -10.83 -7.10
CA VAL A 414 -20.15 -12.01 -6.29
C VAL A 414 -18.88 -12.84 -6.10
N GLN A 415 -18.44 -12.99 -4.85
CA GLN A 415 -17.22 -13.71 -4.48
C GLN A 415 -17.56 -14.78 -3.45
N LEU A 416 -17.73 -16.00 -3.93
CA LEU A 416 -18.22 -17.16 -3.17
C LEU A 416 -17.27 -18.36 -3.23
N TYR A 417 -16.06 -18.15 -3.76
CA TYR A 417 -15.09 -19.22 -4.01
C TYR A 417 -14.64 -19.93 -2.72
N GLY A 418 -14.20 -21.18 -2.82
CA GLY A 418 -13.78 -21.96 -1.64
C GLY A 418 -14.92 -22.20 -0.66
N ASN A 419 -16.01 -22.82 -1.13
CA ASN A 419 -17.20 -23.17 -0.35
C ASN A 419 -17.77 -24.53 -0.83
N ASN A 420 -18.87 -24.98 -0.21
CA ASN A 420 -19.61 -26.18 -0.59
C ASN A 420 -20.97 -25.85 -1.28
N LEU A 421 -21.04 -24.72 -1.98
CA LEU A 421 -22.25 -24.29 -2.70
C LEU A 421 -22.47 -25.11 -3.98
N SER A 422 -23.72 -25.15 -4.45
CA SER A 422 -24.21 -26.08 -5.47
C SER A 422 -25.39 -25.52 -6.27
N GLY A 423 -26.09 -26.37 -7.03
CA GLY A 423 -27.20 -25.95 -7.90
C GLY A 423 -26.72 -25.34 -9.23
N GLU A 424 -27.58 -24.56 -9.86
CA GLU A 424 -27.25 -23.76 -11.06
C GLU A 424 -27.20 -22.26 -10.71
N ILE A 425 -26.41 -21.49 -11.45
CA ILE A 425 -26.27 -20.04 -11.21
C ILE A 425 -27.52 -19.30 -11.71
N PRO A 426 -28.23 -18.51 -10.87
CA PRO A 426 -29.43 -17.78 -11.26
C PRO A 426 -29.24 -16.94 -12.53
N LEU A 427 -30.15 -17.11 -13.51
CA LEU A 427 -30.06 -16.47 -14.83
C LEU A 427 -29.85 -14.95 -14.78
N GLY A 428 -30.47 -14.29 -13.80
CA GLY A 428 -30.32 -12.85 -13.60
C GLY A 428 -28.89 -12.41 -13.27
N LEU A 429 -28.13 -13.18 -12.48
CA LEU A 429 -26.76 -12.85 -12.06
C LEU A 429 -25.79 -12.81 -13.25
N TRP A 430 -25.97 -13.69 -14.22
CA TRP A 430 -25.20 -13.64 -15.47
C TRP A 430 -25.40 -12.33 -16.22
N SER A 431 -26.60 -11.75 -16.16
CA SER A 431 -27.04 -10.59 -16.97
C SER A 431 -27.19 -9.27 -16.19
N ALA A 432 -26.88 -9.25 -14.89
CA ALA A 432 -27.14 -8.10 -14.02
C ALA A 432 -26.36 -6.85 -14.48
N LEU A 433 -27.07 -5.73 -14.65
CA LEU A 433 -26.61 -4.56 -15.43
C LEU A 433 -25.27 -3.96 -14.97
N ASN A 434 -24.95 -4.03 -13.68
CA ASN A 434 -23.73 -3.47 -13.10
C ASN A 434 -22.65 -4.53 -12.76
N MET A 435 -22.88 -5.80 -13.10
CA MET A 435 -21.97 -6.89 -12.75
C MET A 435 -20.62 -6.74 -13.44
N THR A 436 -19.55 -6.82 -12.66
CA THR A 436 -18.15 -6.69 -13.11
C THR A 436 -17.32 -7.94 -12.86
N SER A 437 -17.61 -8.70 -11.80
CA SER A 437 -16.83 -9.86 -11.40
C SER A 437 -17.68 -10.95 -10.75
N LEU A 438 -17.64 -12.16 -11.32
CA LEU A 438 -18.21 -13.38 -10.77
C LEU A 438 -17.08 -14.36 -10.44
N MET A 439 -16.83 -14.60 -9.15
CA MET A 439 -15.76 -15.47 -8.65
C MET A 439 -16.36 -16.59 -7.79
N LEU A 440 -16.54 -17.76 -8.43
CA LEU A 440 -17.32 -18.90 -7.96
C LEU A 440 -16.50 -20.21 -7.93
N SER A 441 -15.17 -20.10 -8.10
CA SER A 441 -14.22 -21.21 -8.11
C SER A 441 -14.32 -22.12 -6.87
N ASP A 442 -13.86 -23.36 -6.97
CA ASP A 442 -13.70 -24.27 -5.82
C ASP A 442 -15.01 -24.47 -5.05
N ASN A 443 -16.01 -25.00 -5.76
CA ASN A 443 -17.38 -25.21 -5.29
C ASN A 443 -17.98 -26.47 -5.97
N SER A 444 -19.29 -26.65 -5.88
CA SER A 444 -20.06 -27.73 -6.50
C SER A 444 -21.15 -27.25 -7.47
N PHE A 445 -21.02 -26.03 -8.02
CA PHE A 445 -21.95 -25.46 -8.99
C PHE A 445 -22.01 -26.26 -10.31
N SER A 446 -23.15 -26.16 -10.97
CA SER A 446 -23.49 -26.90 -12.18
C SER A 446 -24.35 -26.06 -13.14
N GLY A 447 -24.85 -26.68 -14.20
CA GLY A 447 -25.54 -25.99 -15.30
C GLY A 447 -24.61 -25.71 -16.47
N GLU A 448 -25.06 -24.84 -17.38
CA GLU A 448 -24.41 -24.54 -18.67
C GLU A 448 -24.12 -23.03 -18.77
N LEU A 449 -23.17 -22.64 -19.62
CA LEU A 449 -22.83 -21.23 -19.81
C LEU A 449 -23.95 -20.49 -20.56
N PRO A 450 -24.33 -19.28 -20.15
CA PRO A 450 -25.41 -18.52 -20.78
C PRO A 450 -24.98 -17.98 -22.15
N SER A 451 -25.92 -17.83 -23.09
CA SER A 451 -25.62 -17.20 -24.38
C SER A 451 -25.22 -15.72 -24.27
N ARG A 452 -25.55 -15.05 -23.16
CA ARG A 452 -25.18 -13.65 -22.88
C ARG A 452 -24.81 -13.45 -21.41
N VAL A 453 -23.88 -12.54 -21.17
CA VAL A 453 -23.53 -12.03 -19.83
C VAL A 453 -23.74 -10.51 -19.77
N ALA A 454 -23.58 -9.93 -18.58
CA ALA A 454 -23.60 -8.49 -18.37
C ALA A 454 -22.54 -7.79 -19.23
N TRP A 455 -22.92 -6.67 -19.85
CA TRP A 455 -22.06 -5.90 -20.77
C TRP A 455 -20.77 -5.38 -20.13
N ASN A 456 -20.70 -5.32 -18.79
CA ASN A 456 -19.56 -4.85 -18.01
C ASN A 456 -18.83 -5.98 -17.25
N LEU A 457 -19.15 -7.26 -17.52
CA LEU A 457 -18.48 -8.39 -16.87
C LEU A 457 -17.03 -8.49 -17.36
N THR A 458 -16.08 -8.16 -16.49
CA THR A 458 -14.63 -8.17 -16.77
C THR A 458 -13.92 -9.42 -16.28
N ARG A 459 -14.45 -10.09 -15.24
CA ARG A 459 -13.84 -11.28 -14.62
C ARG A 459 -14.87 -12.37 -14.38
N LEU A 460 -14.65 -13.54 -14.95
CA LEU A 460 -15.43 -14.75 -14.72
C LEU A 460 -14.50 -15.89 -14.31
N GLU A 461 -14.62 -16.34 -13.07
CA GLU A 461 -13.88 -17.48 -12.53
C GLU A 461 -14.85 -18.53 -11.98
N ILE A 462 -14.83 -19.70 -12.60
CA ILE A 462 -15.69 -20.85 -12.28
C ILE A 462 -14.86 -22.15 -12.18
N ASN A 463 -13.58 -22.05 -11.84
CA ASN A 463 -12.64 -23.17 -11.74
C ASN A 463 -13.14 -24.25 -10.76
N ASN A 464 -12.74 -25.51 -10.96
CA ASN A 464 -12.97 -26.60 -10.01
C ASN A 464 -14.45 -26.73 -9.58
N ASN A 465 -15.33 -26.87 -10.57
CA ASN A 465 -16.79 -26.99 -10.41
C ASN A 465 -17.35 -28.11 -11.31
N LYS A 466 -18.67 -28.17 -11.51
CA LYS A 466 -19.38 -29.20 -12.29
C LYS A 466 -20.18 -28.61 -13.45
N PHE A 467 -19.79 -27.43 -13.97
CA PHE A 467 -20.41 -26.86 -15.16
C PHE A 467 -20.18 -27.75 -16.38
N LYS A 468 -21.19 -27.83 -17.25
CA LYS A 468 -21.28 -28.78 -18.38
C LYS A 468 -21.67 -28.04 -19.67
N GLY A 469 -22.00 -28.79 -20.73
CA GLY A 469 -22.37 -28.24 -22.04
C GLY A 469 -21.13 -27.81 -22.83
N SER A 470 -21.29 -26.81 -23.69
CA SER A 470 -20.21 -26.18 -24.46
C SER A 470 -20.19 -24.66 -24.25
N ILE A 471 -19.12 -23.99 -24.65
CA ILE A 471 -19.14 -22.52 -24.76
C ILE A 471 -20.09 -22.15 -25.91
N PRO A 472 -21.07 -21.24 -25.73
CA PRO A 472 -22.02 -20.88 -26.77
C PRO A 472 -21.40 -20.00 -27.86
N SER A 473 -21.93 -20.06 -29.09
CA SER A 473 -21.55 -19.18 -30.21
C SER A 473 -21.71 -17.69 -29.90
N GLU A 474 -22.70 -17.34 -29.08
CA GLU A 474 -23.03 -15.99 -28.66
C GLU A 474 -22.04 -15.40 -27.65
N VAL A 475 -20.99 -16.15 -27.28
CA VAL A 475 -19.85 -15.70 -26.47
C VAL A 475 -19.20 -14.41 -26.99
N SER A 476 -19.28 -14.14 -28.29
CA SER A 476 -18.86 -12.87 -28.91
C SER A 476 -19.53 -11.62 -28.30
N SER A 477 -20.67 -11.77 -27.62
CA SER A 477 -21.35 -10.71 -26.88
C SER A 477 -20.70 -10.35 -25.53
N TRP A 478 -19.79 -11.18 -25.01
CA TRP A 478 -19.12 -10.98 -23.70
C TRP A 478 -17.97 -9.97 -23.80
N ALA A 479 -18.18 -8.86 -24.52
CA ALA A 479 -17.14 -8.07 -25.16
C ALA A 479 -16.13 -7.37 -24.20
N SER A 480 -16.52 -7.16 -22.94
CA SER A 480 -15.70 -6.54 -21.88
C SER A 480 -14.92 -7.55 -21.03
N LEU A 481 -15.00 -8.86 -21.34
CA LEU A 481 -14.38 -9.90 -20.52
C LEU A 481 -12.86 -9.90 -20.69
N VAL A 482 -12.16 -9.69 -19.57
CA VAL A 482 -10.69 -9.60 -19.47
C VAL A 482 -10.09 -10.91 -18.96
N VAL A 483 -10.76 -11.58 -18.02
CA VAL A 483 -10.33 -12.85 -17.43
C VAL A 483 -11.47 -13.86 -17.51
N PHE A 484 -11.20 -15.01 -18.14
CA PHE A 484 -12.11 -16.16 -18.15
C PHE A 484 -11.34 -17.42 -17.71
N GLU A 485 -11.62 -17.89 -16.50
CA GLU A 485 -11.08 -19.14 -15.96
C GLU A 485 -12.20 -20.15 -15.68
N ALA A 486 -12.12 -21.32 -16.31
CA ALA A 486 -13.11 -22.40 -16.23
C ALA A 486 -12.45 -23.79 -16.10
N SER A 487 -11.26 -23.82 -15.49
CA SER A 487 -10.43 -25.02 -15.30
C SER A 487 -11.19 -26.14 -14.57
N ASN A 488 -10.88 -27.40 -14.89
CA ASN A 488 -11.37 -28.61 -14.20
C ASN A 488 -12.90 -28.62 -13.98
N ASN A 489 -13.65 -28.49 -15.08
CA ASN A 489 -15.10 -28.61 -15.13
C ASN A 489 -15.50 -29.80 -16.05
N LEU A 490 -16.79 -29.93 -16.36
CA LEU A 490 -17.35 -30.95 -17.24
C LEU A 490 -17.68 -30.40 -18.64
N PHE A 491 -17.07 -29.29 -19.06
CA PHE A 491 -17.31 -28.70 -20.38
C PHE A 491 -16.85 -29.59 -21.53
N SER A 492 -17.50 -29.46 -22.68
CA SER A 492 -17.41 -30.38 -23.81
C SER A 492 -17.76 -29.68 -25.14
N GLY A 493 -17.81 -30.43 -26.24
CA GLY A 493 -18.03 -29.85 -27.57
C GLY A 493 -16.80 -29.11 -28.11
N PRO A 494 -16.94 -28.31 -29.18
CA PRO A 494 -15.86 -27.50 -29.73
C PRO A 494 -15.63 -26.20 -28.94
N ILE A 495 -14.46 -25.60 -29.14
CA ILE A 495 -14.23 -24.19 -28.79
C ILE A 495 -14.76 -23.34 -29.96
N PRO A 496 -15.75 -22.45 -29.76
CA PRO A 496 -16.35 -21.67 -30.84
C PRO A 496 -15.37 -20.64 -31.43
N GLN A 497 -15.47 -20.40 -32.73
CA GLN A 497 -14.65 -19.43 -33.46
C GLN A 497 -14.91 -18.00 -32.95
N GLU A 498 -16.12 -17.75 -32.47
CA GLU A 498 -16.62 -16.52 -31.90
C GLU A 498 -15.93 -16.13 -30.59
N LEU A 499 -15.36 -17.08 -29.83
CA LEU A 499 -14.55 -16.79 -28.64
C LEU A 499 -13.33 -15.93 -28.98
N THR A 500 -12.84 -16.01 -30.22
CA THR A 500 -11.70 -15.21 -30.72
C THR A 500 -12.03 -13.74 -30.96
N SER A 501 -13.29 -13.30 -30.83
CA SER A 501 -13.68 -11.88 -30.96
C SER A 501 -13.53 -11.07 -29.67
N LEU A 502 -13.21 -11.72 -28.54
CA LEU A 502 -13.10 -11.06 -27.24
C LEU A 502 -11.83 -10.20 -27.15
N HIS A 503 -11.96 -8.92 -27.48
CA HIS A 503 -10.84 -8.00 -27.70
C HIS A 503 -10.12 -7.54 -26.43
N GLN A 504 -10.79 -7.58 -25.28
CA GLN A 504 -10.23 -7.22 -23.98
C GLN A 504 -9.67 -8.42 -23.21
N LEU A 505 -9.84 -9.64 -23.72
CA LEU A 505 -9.46 -10.87 -23.04
C LEU A 505 -7.93 -10.97 -22.94
N ILE A 506 -7.43 -10.96 -21.71
CA ILE A 506 -6.01 -11.09 -21.33
C ILE A 506 -5.69 -12.53 -20.93
N THR A 507 -6.62 -13.19 -20.23
CA THR A 507 -6.44 -14.53 -19.66
C THR A 507 -7.58 -15.45 -20.04
N LEU A 508 -7.27 -16.55 -20.71
CA LEU A 508 -8.21 -17.62 -21.06
C LEU A 508 -7.67 -18.99 -20.60
N ILE A 509 -8.30 -19.56 -19.57
CA ILE A 509 -7.88 -20.82 -18.95
C ILE A 509 -9.07 -21.79 -18.93
N LEU A 510 -8.97 -22.85 -19.73
CA LEU A 510 -10.03 -23.85 -19.98
C LEU A 510 -9.53 -25.30 -19.74
N ASP A 511 -8.44 -25.48 -19.01
CA ASP A 511 -7.73 -26.76 -18.91
C ASP A 511 -8.43 -27.79 -18.01
N GLY A 512 -8.18 -29.08 -18.26
CA GLY A 512 -8.79 -30.16 -17.48
C GLY A 512 -10.27 -30.40 -17.75
N ASN A 513 -10.76 -30.01 -18.93
CA ASN A 513 -12.13 -30.20 -19.39
C ASN A 513 -12.23 -31.36 -20.41
N SER A 514 -13.35 -31.43 -21.14
CA SER A 514 -13.57 -32.36 -22.26
C SER A 514 -13.82 -31.65 -23.60
N PHE A 515 -13.29 -30.44 -23.79
CA PHE A 515 -13.33 -29.74 -25.09
C PHE A 515 -12.66 -30.56 -26.19
N SER A 516 -13.20 -30.49 -27.40
CA SER A 516 -12.97 -31.43 -28.50
C SER A 516 -13.04 -30.72 -29.86
N GLY A 517 -12.96 -31.47 -30.97
CA GLY A 517 -12.91 -30.85 -32.30
C GLY A 517 -11.56 -30.19 -32.57
N ALA A 518 -11.53 -29.16 -33.42
CA ALA A 518 -10.31 -28.42 -33.78
C ALA A 518 -10.19 -27.08 -33.03
N LEU A 519 -8.98 -26.53 -33.00
CA LEU A 519 -8.75 -25.14 -32.59
C LEU A 519 -9.32 -24.16 -33.63
N PRO A 520 -9.81 -22.97 -33.23
CA PRO A 520 -10.29 -21.93 -34.15
C PRO A 520 -9.29 -21.61 -35.27
N SER A 521 -9.69 -21.75 -36.53
CA SER A 521 -8.79 -21.62 -37.69
C SER A 521 -8.42 -20.16 -38.01
N GLU A 522 -9.21 -19.22 -37.52
CA GLU A 522 -9.01 -17.77 -37.64
C GLU A 522 -8.93 -17.12 -36.26
N ILE A 523 -8.49 -15.86 -36.18
CA ILE A 523 -8.59 -15.03 -34.97
C ILE A 523 -9.30 -13.74 -35.35
N ILE A 524 -10.44 -13.45 -34.71
CA ILE A 524 -11.24 -12.27 -35.05
C ILE A 524 -10.66 -10.99 -34.41
N SER A 525 -10.33 -11.01 -33.11
CA SER A 525 -9.92 -9.81 -32.37
C SER A 525 -9.17 -10.05 -31.05
N TRP A 526 -8.58 -11.23 -30.77
CA TRP A 526 -7.70 -11.43 -29.60
C TRP A 526 -6.44 -10.55 -29.69
N LYS A 527 -6.57 -9.31 -29.22
CA LYS A 527 -5.53 -8.27 -29.28
C LYS A 527 -4.73 -8.15 -27.99
N SER A 528 -5.33 -8.48 -26.85
CA SER A 528 -4.73 -8.30 -25.52
C SER A 528 -4.38 -9.64 -24.84
N LEU A 529 -4.57 -10.77 -25.53
CA LEU A 529 -4.50 -12.10 -24.94
C LEU A 529 -3.04 -12.48 -24.64
N THR A 530 -2.69 -12.51 -23.35
CA THR A 530 -1.35 -12.88 -22.86
C THR A 530 -1.25 -14.35 -22.51
N THR A 531 -2.32 -14.95 -21.99
CA THR A 531 -2.33 -16.31 -21.44
C THR A 531 -3.44 -17.14 -22.07
N LEU A 532 -3.06 -18.25 -22.74
CA LEU A 532 -3.97 -19.22 -23.33
C LEU A 532 -3.62 -20.64 -22.87
N ASN A 533 -4.41 -21.18 -21.95
CA ASN A 533 -4.25 -22.54 -21.45
C ASN A 533 -5.48 -23.40 -21.80
N LEU A 534 -5.28 -24.37 -22.68
CA LEU A 534 -6.27 -25.34 -23.16
C LEU A 534 -5.85 -26.79 -22.83
N ALA A 535 -4.92 -26.98 -21.88
CA ALA A 535 -4.31 -28.27 -21.57
C ALA A 535 -5.30 -29.32 -21.06
N ARG A 536 -4.90 -30.60 -21.06
CA ARG A 536 -5.69 -31.73 -20.50
C ARG A 536 -7.13 -31.78 -21.04
N ASN A 537 -7.28 -31.70 -22.36
CA ASN A 537 -8.56 -31.71 -23.07
C ASN A 537 -8.56 -32.82 -24.15
N LYS A 538 -9.52 -32.79 -25.09
CA LYS A 538 -9.68 -33.73 -26.21
C LYS A 538 -9.57 -33.01 -27.57
N LEU A 539 -8.91 -31.85 -27.62
CA LEU A 539 -8.72 -31.04 -28.83
C LEU A 539 -7.85 -31.79 -29.85
N SER A 540 -8.12 -31.61 -31.14
CA SER A 540 -7.60 -32.44 -32.23
C SER A 540 -7.31 -31.61 -33.49
N GLY A 541 -6.78 -32.25 -34.54
CA GLY A 541 -6.42 -31.54 -35.78
C GLY A 541 -5.13 -30.71 -35.63
N PRO A 542 -4.83 -29.81 -36.59
CA PRO A 542 -3.61 -29.01 -36.60
C PRO A 542 -3.66 -27.80 -35.67
N ILE A 543 -2.49 -27.32 -35.25
CA ILE A 543 -2.36 -26.01 -34.60
C ILE A 543 -2.48 -24.92 -35.68
N PRO A 544 -3.39 -23.93 -35.55
CA PRO A 544 -3.60 -22.92 -36.58
C PRO A 544 -2.40 -21.94 -36.69
N PRO A 545 -1.83 -21.72 -37.90
CA PRO A 545 -0.71 -20.78 -38.09
C PRO A 545 -1.02 -19.33 -37.67
N VAL A 546 -2.30 -18.94 -37.65
CA VAL A 546 -2.76 -17.60 -37.24
C VAL A 546 -2.48 -17.29 -35.77
N PHE A 547 -2.33 -18.31 -34.91
CA PHE A 547 -1.93 -18.10 -33.51
C PHE A 547 -0.57 -17.38 -33.43
N GLY A 548 0.32 -17.61 -34.41
CA GLY A 548 1.59 -16.89 -34.60
C GLY A 548 1.49 -15.42 -35.03
N SER A 549 0.32 -14.81 -34.88
CA SER A 549 0.07 -13.37 -35.13
C SER A 549 -0.64 -12.66 -33.97
N LEU A 550 -0.90 -13.35 -32.86
CA LEU A 550 -1.38 -12.76 -31.60
C LEU A 550 -0.27 -11.84 -31.04
N PRO A 551 -0.50 -10.53 -30.86
CA PRO A 551 0.60 -9.59 -30.63
C PRO A 551 1.21 -9.71 -29.22
N ASP A 552 0.37 -9.93 -28.22
CA ASP A 552 0.73 -9.88 -26.79
C ASP A 552 0.78 -11.29 -26.14
N LEU A 553 0.69 -12.38 -26.92
CA LEU A 553 0.66 -13.74 -26.36
C LEU A 553 2.03 -14.13 -25.78
N LEU A 554 2.02 -14.45 -24.48
CA LEU A 554 3.18 -14.79 -23.67
C LEU A 554 3.17 -16.28 -23.28
N ASP A 555 2.03 -16.82 -22.84
CA ASP A 555 1.94 -18.18 -22.33
C ASP A 555 0.91 -19.01 -23.11
N LEU A 556 1.37 -20.12 -23.69
CA LEU A 556 0.57 -21.02 -24.53
C LEU A 556 0.72 -22.49 -24.12
N ASP A 557 -0.26 -23.02 -23.39
CA ASP A 557 -0.34 -24.46 -23.06
C ASP A 557 -1.49 -25.14 -23.84
N LEU A 558 -1.11 -26.07 -24.71
CA LEU A 558 -2.00 -26.94 -25.49
C LEU A 558 -1.72 -28.42 -25.20
N SER A 559 -1.02 -28.73 -24.11
CA SER A 559 -0.52 -30.06 -23.77
C SER A 559 -1.63 -31.04 -23.38
N GLN A 560 -1.31 -32.34 -23.42
CA GLN A 560 -2.23 -33.42 -23.02
C GLN A 560 -3.57 -33.34 -23.80
N ASN A 561 -3.45 -33.26 -25.12
CA ASN A 561 -4.54 -33.19 -26.09
C ASN A 561 -4.30 -34.23 -27.21
N GLN A 562 -5.03 -34.12 -28.32
CA GLN A 562 -4.97 -35.01 -29.49
C GLN A 562 -4.53 -34.24 -30.76
N LEU A 563 -3.85 -33.10 -30.60
CA LEU A 563 -3.39 -32.25 -31.71
C LEU A 563 -2.36 -32.99 -32.57
N SER A 564 -2.36 -32.72 -33.88
CA SER A 564 -1.70 -33.51 -34.91
C SER A 564 -1.13 -32.61 -36.01
N GLY A 565 -0.37 -33.18 -36.96
CA GLY A 565 0.30 -32.39 -38.00
C GLY A 565 1.53 -31.66 -37.49
N GLU A 566 2.04 -30.72 -38.29
CA GLU A 566 3.27 -29.99 -38.00
C GLU A 566 3.05 -28.75 -37.12
N ILE A 567 4.08 -28.35 -36.37
CA ILE A 567 4.06 -27.12 -35.56
C ILE A 567 4.27 -25.92 -36.49
N PRO A 568 3.35 -24.93 -36.58
CA PRO A 568 3.50 -23.80 -37.47
C PRO A 568 4.75 -22.95 -37.14
N PRO A 569 5.68 -22.72 -38.09
CA PRO A 569 6.81 -21.81 -37.88
C PRO A 569 6.40 -20.37 -37.54
N GLN A 570 5.17 -19.98 -37.89
CA GLN A 570 4.57 -18.69 -37.53
C GLN A 570 4.54 -18.47 -36.01
N LEU A 571 4.38 -19.53 -35.20
CA LEU A 571 4.45 -19.42 -33.73
C LEU A 571 5.81 -18.90 -33.25
N GLY A 572 6.90 -19.15 -33.98
CA GLY A 572 8.24 -18.65 -33.67
C GLY A 572 8.40 -17.13 -33.80
N LYS A 573 7.37 -16.41 -34.27
CA LYS A 573 7.31 -14.93 -34.26
C LYS A 573 6.86 -14.37 -32.90
N LEU A 574 6.20 -15.19 -32.07
CA LEU A 574 5.68 -14.80 -30.77
C LEU A 574 6.81 -14.72 -29.73
N ARG A 575 6.64 -13.89 -28.70
CA ARG A 575 7.63 -13.73 -27.62
C ARG A 575 7.31 -14.60 -26.40
N LEU A 576 6.99 -15.87 -26.64
CA LEU A 576 6.44 -16.77 -25.63
C LEU A 576 7.38 -16.98 -24.42
N THR A 577 6.93 -16.56 -23.23
CA THR A 577 7.49 -16.91 -21.93
C THR A 577 7.30 -18.39 -21.66
N SER A 578 6.09 -18.94 -21.85
CA SER A 578 5.81 -20.37 -21.78
C SER A 578 5.19 -20.92 -23.06
N LEU A 579 5.61 -22.12 -23.43
CA LEU A 579 5.03 -22.91 -24.53
C LEU A 579 5.03 -24.36 -24.09
N ASN A 580 3.87 -25.02 -24.14
CA ASN A 580 3.75 -26.43 -23.82
C ASN A 580 2.79 -27.12 -24.81
N LEU A 581 3.35 -27.91 -25.73
CA LEU A 581 2.63 -28.73 -26.69
C LEU A 581 2.78 -30.23 -26.38
N SER A 582 3.27 -30.58 -25.18
CA SER A 582 3.67 -31.94 -24.84
C SER A 582 2.47 -32.89 -24.77
N SER A 583 2.71 -34.19 -24.97
CA SER A 583 1.67 -35.22 -24.89
C SER A 583 0.52 -35.01 -25.87
N ASN A 584 0.87 -34.73 -27.13
CA ASN A 584 0.00 -34.66 -28.30
C ASN A 584 0.41 -35.71 -29.36
N GLN A 585 -0.14 -35.61 -30.58
CA GLN A 585 0.13 -36.47 -31.74
C GLN A 585 0.89 -35.72 -32.86
N LEU A 586 1.67 -34.68 -32.50
CA LEU A 586 2.35 -33.82 -33.46
C LEU A 586 3.46 -34.57 -34.25
N THR A 587 3.71 -34.11 -35.46
CA THR A 587 4.56 -34.76 -36.48
C THR A 587 5.53 -33.78 -37.12
N GLY A 588 6.62 -34.28 -37.70
CA GLY A 588 7.52 -33.49 -38.53
C GLY A 588 8.66 -32.85 -37.74
N ARG A 589 9.25 -31.78 -38.27
CA ARG A 589 10.39 -31.10 -37.65
C ARG A 589 9.94 -29.92 -36.80
N ILE A 590 10.53 -29.75 -35.62
CA ILE A 590 10.34 -28.56 -34.77
C ILE A 590 10.92 -27.31 -35.48
N PRO A 591 10.18 -26.17 -35.56
CA PRO A 591 10.68 -24.92 -36.13
C PRO A 591 12.00 -24.47 -35.51
N ALA A 592 12.89 -23.85 -36.29
CA ALA A 592 14.25 -23.51 -35.87
C ALA A 592 14.30 -22.56 -34.66
N GLU A 593 13.26 -21.73 -34.53
CA GLU A 593 13.00 -20.80 -33.43
C GLU A 593 12.81 -21.54 -32.10
N PHE A 594 12.33 -22.79 -32.14
CA PHE A 594 12.07 -23.64 -30.97
C PHE A 594 13.01 -24.87 -30.87
N ASP A 595 13.87 -25.12 -31.86
CA ASP A 595 14.83 -26.26 -31.90
C ASP A 595 16.05 -25.99 -30.97
N ASN A 596 15.77 -25.71 -29.70
CA ASN A 596 16.72 -25.41 -28.63
C ASN A 596 16.26 -26.00 -27.28
N MET A 597 17.18 -26.18 -26.33
CA MET A 597 16.90 -26.92 -25.09
C MET A 597 15.85 -26.27 -24.17
N ALA A 598 15.64 -24.95 -24.25
CA ALA A 598 14.71 -24.22 -23.38
C ALA A 598 13.23 -24.52 -23.69
N TYR A 599 12.94 -25.16 -24.83
CA TYR A 599 11.64 -25.74 -25.18
C TYR A 599 11.69 -27.29 -25.21
N GLY A 600 12.72 -27.90 -24.61
CA GLY A 600 12.95 -29.35 -24.67
C GLY A 600 11.86 -30.20 -24.00
N SER A 601 11.20 -29.66 -22.97
CA SER A 601 10.02 -30.26 -22.32
C SER A 601 8.73 -30.02 -23.10
N SER A 602 8.59 -28.85 -23.72
CA SER A 602 7.43 -28.38 -24.50
C SER A 602 6.94 -29.34 -25.58
N PHE A 603 7.79 -30.26 -26.05
CA PHE A 603 7.48 -31.17 -27.15
C PHE A 603 7.44 -32.66 -26.74
N LEU A 604 7.69 -32.99 -25.46
CA LEU A 604 7.79 -34.37 -25.00
C LEU A 604 6.54 -35.22 -25.29
N HIS A 605 6.74 -36.53 -25.38
CA HIS A 605 5.73 -37.57 -25.69
C HIS A 605 5.07 -37.49 -27.09
N ASN A 606 5.34 -36.46 -27.91
CA ASN A 606 4.99 -36.44 -29.33
C ASN A 606 5.91 -37.37 -30.14
N ARG A 607 5.49 -38.62 -30.38
CA ARG A 607 6.36 -39.68 -30.94
C ARG A 607 6.93 -39.40 -32.34
N ASN A 608 6.27 -38.55 -33.12
CA ASN A 608 6.59 -38.30 -34.53
C ASN A 608 7.24 -36.92 -34.77
N LEU A 609 7.57 -36.17 -33.72
CA LEU A 609 8.40 -34.98 -33.82
C LEU A 609 9.89 -35.37 -33.91
N CYS A 610 10.64 -34.61 -34.70
CA CYS A 610 12.10 -34.68 -34.75
C CYS A 610 12.75 -33.31 -34.51
N ALA A 611 13.96 -33.33 -33.94
CA ALA A 611 14.75 -32.16 -33.62
C ALA A 611 16.18 -32.29 -34.17
N MET A 612 16.91 -31.16 -34.19
CA MET A 612 18.35 -31.12 -34.46
C MET A 612 19.15 -30.96 -33.16
N THR A 613 18.66 -30.11 -32.25
CA THR A 613 19.36 -29.73 -31.01
C THR A 613 18.84 -30.49 -29.79
N ILE A 614 17.53 -30.75 -29.73
CA ILE A 614 16.87 -31.32 -28.55
C ILE A 614 17.15 -32.83 -28.45
N SER A 615 18.08 -33.22 -27.57
CA SER A 615 18.57 -34.61 -27.43
C SER A 615 17.54 -35.62 -26.92
N ASN A 616 16.41 -35.15 -26.38
CA ASN A 616 15.34 -36.00 -25.84
C ASN A 616 14.31 -36.42 -26.91
N LEU A 617 14.50 -36.02 -28.17
CA LEU A 617 13.64 -36.36 -29.31
C LEU A 617 14.41 -37.13 -30.38
N THR A 618 13.68 -37.75 -31.31
CA THR A 618 14.28 -38.45 -32.45
C THR A 618 15.05 -37.46 -33.32
N SER A 619 16.32 -37.74 -33.63
CA SER A 619 17.08 -36.89 -34.56
C SER A 619 16.53 -37.01 -35.97
N CYS A 620 16.31 -35.87 -36.65
CA CYS A 620 15.80 -35.85 -38.04
C CYS A 620 16.72 -36.55 -39.06
N TYR A 621 17.96 -36.91 -38.71
CA TYR A 621 18.88 -37.67 -39.56
C TYR A 621 18.72 -39.20 -39.50
N ALA A 622 17.90 -39.73 -38.61
CA ALA A 622 17.76 -41.17 -38.40
C ALA A 622 17.00 -41.88 -39.57
N LYS A 623 17.73 -42.30 -40.61
CA LYS A 623 17.17 -43.14 -41.67
C LYS A 623 16.65 -44.48 -41.12
N ASN A 624 15.39 -44.79 -41.43
CA ASN A 624 14.68 -46.00 -41.04
C ASN A 624 15.49 -47.30 -41.24
N SER A 625 15.59 -48.11 -40.18
CA SER A 625 15.98 -49.53 -40.26
C SER A 625 14.84 -50.41 -39.79
N GLN A 626 14.24 -51.20 -40.68
CA GLN A 626 13.12 -52.09 -40.36
C GLN A 626 13.56 -53.25 -39.44
N THR A 627 12.84 -53.48 -38.35
CA THR A 627 13.03 -54.65 -37.49
C THR A 627 12.35 -55.88 -38.08
N LYS A 628 13.14 -56.93 -38.38
CA LYS A 628 12.60 -58.23 -38.84
C LYS A 628 12.03 -59.02 -37.65
N LYS A 629 10.96 -59.78 -37.90
CA LYS A 629 10.26 -60.59 -36.87
C LYS A 629 11.16 -61.69 -36.31
N LEU A 630 10.96 -62.01 -35.02
CA LEU A 630 11.72 -63.01 -34.27
C LEU A 630 11.08 -64.42 -34.33
N SER A 631 11.88 -65.46 -34.03
CA SER A 631 11.50 -66.87 -34.25
C SER A 631 11.00 -67.60 -32.98
N PRO A 632 10.31 -68.76 -33.12
CA PRO A 632 9.58 -69.40 -32.01
C PRO A 632 10.40 -69.78 -30.77
N ARG A 633 11.73 -69.97 -30.89
CA ARG A 633 12.60 -70.36 -29.76
C ARG A 633 12.63 -69.32 -28.64
N ILE A 634 12.33 -68.05 -28.93
CA ILE A 634 12.33 -66.97 -27.94
C ILE A 634 11.13 -67.08 -26.98
N LEU A 635 10.02 -67.67 -27.39
CA LEU A 635 8.81 -67.79 -26.55
C LEU A 635 9.05 -68.66 -25.30
N ALA A 636 9.88 -69.70 -25.42
CA ALA A 636 10.29 -70.54 -24.30
C ALA A 636 11.23 -69.80 -23.33
N VAL A 637 12.13 -68.96 -23.84
CA VAL A 637 13.06 -68.15 -23.04
C VAL A 637 12.30 -67.04 -22.28
N VAL A 638 11.29 -66.44 -22.91
CA VAL A 638 10.40 -65.45 -22.27
C VAL A 638 9.71 -66.01 -21.02
N LEU A 639 9.32 -67.28 -21.00
CA LEU A 639 8.63 -67.88 -19.84
C LEU A 639 9.56 -68.00 -18.61
N VAL A 640 10.82 -68.39 -18.82
CA VAL A 640 11.84 -68.46 -17.75
C VAL A 640 12.26 -67.05 -17.33
N LEU A 641 12.44 -66.15 -18.29
CA LEU A 641 12.70 -64.73 -18.02
C LEU A 641 11.57 -64.07 -17.24
N ALA A 642 10.30 -64.48 -17.39
CA ALA A 642 9.17 -63.89 -16.65
C ALA A 642 9.25 -64.17 -15.14
N VAL A 643 9.63 -65.38 -14.73
CA VAL A 643 9.80 -65.73 -13.30
C VAL A 643 11.02 -65.01 -12.70
N ILE A 644 12.11 -64.91 -13.47
CA ILE A 644 13.28 -64.12 -13.09
C ILE A 644 12.93 -62.63 -13.05
N LEU A 645 12.12 -62.13 -13.98
CA LEU A 645 11.57 -60.77 -13.94
C LEU A 645 10.75 -60.54 -12.69
N PHE A 646 9.95 -61.50 -12.21
CA PHE A 646 9.11 -61.31 -11.01
C PHE A 646 9.95 -61.13 -9.73
N LEU A 647 11.05 -61.88 -9.59
CA LEU A 647 12.01 -61.67 -8.50
C LEU A 647 12.81 -60.37 -8.69
N ILE A 648 13.21 -60.07 -9.94
CA ILE A 648 13.88 -58.82 -10.28
C ILE A 648 12.94 -57.63 -10.09
N THR A 649 11.62 -57.70 -10.29
CA THR A 649 10.68 -56.59 -10.06
C THR A 649 10.37 -56.38 -8.58
N ILE A 650 10.56 -57.36 -7.71
CA ILE A 650 10.51 -57.15 -6.25
C ILE A 650 11.78 -56.44 -5.76
N LEU A 651 12.96 -56.86 -6.23
CA LEU A 651 14.22 -56.16 -5.96
C LEU A 651 14.24 -54.77 -6.62
N MET A 652 13.78 -54.66 -7.87
CA MET A 652 13.65 -53.42 -8.60
C MET A 652 12.50 -52.56 -8.11
N THR A 653 11.45 -53.03 -7.43
CA THR A 653 10.50 -52.08 -6.79
C THR A 653 11.10 -51.47 -5.54
N ARG A 654 11.88 -52.21 -4.75
CA ARG A 654 12.68 -51.60 -3.66
C ARG A 654 13.77 -50.66 -4.21
N PHE A 655 14.46 -51.06 -5.28
CA PHE A 655 15.45 -50.20 -5.93
C PHE A 655 14.79 -49.00 -6.63
N LEU A 656 13.63 -49.16 -7.28
CA LEU A 656 12.85 -48.10 -7.92
C LEU A 656 12.13 -47.22 -6.91
N ILE A 657 11.81 -47.63 -5.68
CA ILE A 657 11.33 -46.69 -4.66
C ILE A 657 12.49 -45.77 -4.24
N ARG A 658 13.70 -46.32 -4.10
CA ARG A 658 14.94 -45.58 -3.82
C ARG A 658 15.39 -44.73 -5.02
N ASP A 659 15.19 -45.21 -6.24
CA ASP A 659 15.59 -44.59 -7.52
C ASP A 659 14.49 -43.68 -8.10
N TYR A 660 13.22 -43.79 -7.67
CA TYR A 660 12.14 -42.82 -7.91
C TYR A 660 12.29 -41.62 -6.99
N ARG A 661 12.68 -41.84 -5.72
CA ARG A 661 13.16 -40.74 -4.85
C ARG A 661 14.39 -40.03 -5.44
N ARG A 662 15.19 -40.71 -6.27
CA ARG A 662 16.34 -40.14 -7.00
C ARG A 662 15.96 -39.51 -8.35
N LYS A 663 15.02 -40.12 -9.08
CA LYS A 663 14.59 -39.70 -10.43
C LYS A 663 13.50 -38.64 -10.45
N LYS A 664 12.77 -38.47 -9.35
CA LYS A 664 11.94 -37.27 -9.15
C LYS A 664 12.79 -36.02 -9.36
N LEU A 665 13.93 -35.93 -8.67
CA LEU A 665 14.90 -34.83 -8.80
C LEU A 665 15.37 -34.57 -10.25
N THR A 666 15.49 -35.59 -11.09
CA THR A 666 15.87 -35.42 -12.52
C THR A 666 14.68 -35.18 -13.46
N ARG A 667 13.46 -35.57 -13.08
CA ARG A 667 12.25 -35.33 -13.88
C ARG A 667 11.68 -33.94 -13.62
N ASP A 668 11.79 -33.47 -12.38
CA ASP A 668 11.50 -32.12 -11.93
C ASP A 668 12.50 -31.07 -12.51
N LEU A 669 13.51 -31.50 -13.29
CA LEU A 669 14.58 -30.63 -13.81
C LEU A 669 14.31 -30.17 -15.26
N ALA A 670 13.57 -30.95 -16.06
CA ALA A 670 13.26 -30.60 -17.46
C ALA A 670 12.16 -29.53 -17.62
N THR A 671 11.45 -29.19 -16.55
CA THR A 671 10.36 -28.19 -16.51
C THR A 671 10.85 -26.75 -16.31
N TRP A 672 12.15 -26.53 -16.18
CA TRP A 672 12.70 -25.19 -15.92
C TRP A 672 13.30 -24.58 -17.20
N LYS A 673 12.78 -23.42 -17.59
CA LYS A 673 13.30 -22.60 -18.68
C LYS A 673 14.32 -21.60 -18.15
N LEU A 674 15.60 -21.80 -18.47
CA LEU A 674 16.66 -20.83 -18.23
C LEU A 674 16.69 -19.76 -19.34
N THR A 675 16.64 -18.49 -18.96
CA THR A 675 16.80 -17.33 -19.88
C THR A 675 17.98 -16.48 -19.42
N SER A 676 19.04 -16.40 -20.23
CA SER A 676 20.29 -15.70 -19.89
C SER A 676 20.35 -14.27 -20.42
N PHE A 677 20.61 -13.30 -19.54
CA PHE A 677 20.84 -11.88 -19.87
C PHE A 677 22.33 -11.55 -20.06
N GLN A 678 23.21 -12.39 -19.50
CA GLN A 678 24.67 -12.33 -19.68
C GLN A 678 25.23 -13.71 -20.05
N ARG A 679 26.52 -13.74 -20.45
CA ARG A 679 27.21 -15.00 -20.76
C ARG A 679 27.40 -15.80 -19.47
N LEU A 680 26.86 -17.02 -19.42
CA LEU A 680 26.99 -17.93 -18.30
C LEU A 680 28.11 -18.95 -18.54
N ASP A 681 28.83 -19.29 -17.47
CA ASP A 681 29.81 -20.38 -17.43
C ASP A 681 29.32 -21.54 -16.54
N PHE A 682 27.99 -21.69 -16.39
CA PHE A 682 27.31 -22.72 -15.58
C PHE A 682 25.93 -23.06 -16.17
N THR A 683 25.30 -24.13 -15.69
CA THR A 683 24.00 -24.64 -16.16
C THR A 683 22.91 -24.60 -15.08
N GLU A 684 21.65 -24.76 -15.49
CA GLU A 684 20.50 -24.95 -14.58
C GLU A 684 20.68 -26.12 -13.59
N VAL A 685 21.41 -27.17 -13.96
CA VAL A 685 21.67 -28.33 -13.10
C VAL A 685 22.49 -27.93 -11.87
N ASN A 686 23.48 -27.05 -12.03
CA ASN A 686 24.31 -26.55 -10.93
C ASN A 686 23.46 -25.77 -9.92
N ILE A 687 22.48 -25.01 -10.41
CA ILE A 687 21.55 -24.23 -9.60
C ILE A 687 20.54 -25.14 -8.89
N LEU A 688 19.77 -25.92 -9.65
CA LEU A 688 18.65 -26.69 -9.13
C LEU A 688 19.07 -27.82 -8.18
N SER A 689 20.25 -28.41 -8.38
CA SER A 689 20.82 -29.40 -7.44
C SER A 689 21.32 -28.79 -6.12
N SER A 690 21.45 -27.46 -6.05
CA SER A 690 22.00 -26.72 -4.91
C SER A 690 20.96 -25.90 -4.12
N LEU A 691 19.67 -25.99 -4.48
CA LEU A 691 18.55 -25.32 -3.77
C LEU A 691 18.15 -26.08 -2.49
N ALA A 692 19.06 -26.15 -1.52
CA ALA A 692 18.82 -26.71 -0.19
C ALA A 692 18.72 -25.59 0.87
N GLU A 693 17.95 -25.81 1.94
CA GLU A 693 17.85 -24.88 3.08
C GLU A 693 19.21 -24.56 3.72
N SER A 694 20.18 -25.49 3.66
CA SER A 694 21.57 -25.27 4.11
C SER A 694 22.32 -24.17 3.34
N ASN A 695 21.81 -23.81 2.16
CA ASN A 695 22.40 -22.84 1.25
C ASN A 695 21.57 -21.53 1.21
N MET A 696 20.50 -21.42 2.00
CA MET A 696 19.68 -20.22 2.11
C MET A 696 20.45 -19.12 2.87
N ILE A 697 20.45 -17.89 2.34
CA ILE A 697 21.11 -16.72 2.92
C ILE A 697 20.13 -15.60 3.35
N GLY A 698 18.85 -15.74 2.99
CA GLY A 698 17.76 -14.86 3.42
C GLY A 698 16.39 -15.34 2.95
N SER A 699 15.33 -14.79 3.55
CA SER A 699 13.93 -15.04 3.21
C SER A 699 13.06 -13.84 3.59
N GLY A 700 12.14 -13.46 2.72
CA GLY A 700 11.21 -12.33 2.92
C GLY A 700 9.96 -12.45 2.06
N GLY A 701 9.14 -11.40 1.98
CA GLY A 701 7.85 -11.41 1.30
C GLY A 701 7.90 -11.81 -0.19
N SER A 702 8.96 -11.43 -0.89
CA SER A 702 9.20 -11.77 -2.30
C SER A 702 9.84 -13.16 -2.52
N GLY A 703 10.20 -13.89 -1.46
CA GLY A 703 10.69 -15.28 -1.54
C GLY A 703 11.95 -15.62 -0.72
N LYS A 704 12.62 -16.73 -1.09
CA LYS A 704 13.86 -17.23 -0.44
C LYS A 704 15.08 -17.01 -1.32
N VAL A 705 16.20 -16.54 -0.75
CA VAL A 705 17.47 -16.32 -1.48
C VAL A 705 18.52 -17.35 -1.05
N TYR A 706 19.20 -17.96 -2.03
CA TYR A 706 20.22 -18.99 -1.83
C TYR A 706 21.59 -18.56 -2.38
N LYS A 707 22.68 -18.95 -1.72
CA LYS A 707 24.05 -18.84 -2.23
C LYS A 707 24.44 -20.18 -2.85
N ILE A 708 24.75 -20.18 -4.15
CA ILE A 708 25.07 -21.40 -4.89
C ILE A 708 26.45 -21.29 -5.51
N ALA A 709 27.28 -22.32 -5.36
CA ALA A 709 28.57 -22.44 -6.02
C ALA A 709 28.38 -22.89 -7.48
N VAL A 710 29.19 -22.35 -8.39
CA VAL A 710 29.19 -22.73 -9.82
C VAL A 710 30.52 -23.39 -10.19
N ASP A 711 30.64 -23.96 -11.39
CA ASP A 711 31.68 -24.97 -11.74
C ASP A 711 33.16 -24.53 -11.65
N ARG A 712 33.45 -23.25 -11.37
CA ARG A 712 34.80 -22.78 -11.05
C ARG A 712 34.97 -22.60 -9.54
N ALA A 713 36.01 -23.20 -8.99
CA ALA A 713 36.35 -23.11 -7.56
C ALA A 713 36.39 -21.64 -7.09
N GLY A 714 35.51 -21.30 -6.15
CA GLY A 714 35.38 -19.96 -5.56
C GLY A 714 34.34 -19.03 -6.20
N GLN A 715 33.73 -19.38 -7.35
CA GLN A 715 32.65 -18.59 -7.93
C GLN A 715 31.28 -18.98 -7.34
N TYR A 716 30.48 -17.96 -7.02
CA TYR A 716 29.13 -18.10 -6.47
C TYR A 716 28.11 -17.22 -7.22
N VAL A 717 26.84 -17.59 -7.13
CA VAL A 717 25.69 -16.77 -7.57
C VAL A 717 24.64 -16.67 -6.46
N ALA A 718 23.89 -15.56 -6.46
CA ALA A 718 22.74 -15.37 -5.58
C ALA A 718 21.46 -15.76 -6.35
N VAL A 719 20.60 -16.59 -5.76
CA VAL A 719 19.39 -17.10 -6.43
C VAL A 719 18.15 -16.81 -5.58
N LYS A 720 17.32 -15.86 -6.01
CA LYS A 720 16.03 -15.50 -5.41
C LYS A 720 14.94 -16.40 -5.98
N ARG A 721 14.33 -17.24 -5.14
CA ARG A 721 13.20 -18.12 -5.49
C ARG A 721 11.90 -17.50 -5.02
N ILE A 722 11.10 -17.06 -5.98
CA ILE A 722 9.71 -16.64 -5.79
C ILE A 722 8.87 -17.91 -5.58
N TRP A 723 8.12 -17.98 -4.47
CA TRP A 723 7.34 -19.16 -4.07
C TRP A 723 6.22 -18.80 -3.10
N ASN A 724 5.07 -19.44 -3.27
CA ASN A 724 4.03 -19.61 -2.25
C ASN A 724 3.48 -21.05 -2.38
N ASP A 725 2.87 -21.60 -1.32
CA ASP A 725 2.52 -23.02 -1.26
C ASP A 725 1.29 -23.38 -2.13
N LYS A 726 1.58 -23.66 -3.42
CA LYS A 726 0.74 -24.25 -4.48
C LYS A 726 0.01 -23.32 -5.46
N LYS A 727 0.31 -22.02 -5.47
CA LYS A 727 0.14 -21.15 -6.65
C LYS A 727 1.11 -19.97 -6.55
N VAL A 728 1.63 -19.49 -7.68
CA VAL A 728 2.31 -18.20 -7.74
C VAL A 728 1.23 -17.11 -7.65
N ASP A 729 1.42 -16.13 -6.77
CA ASP A 729 0.54 -14.97 -6.71
C ASP A 729 0.76 -14.08 -7.94
N HIS A 730 -0.32 -13.63 -8.57
CA HIS A 730 -0.30 -12.69 -9.70
C HIS A 730 0.34 -11.33 -9.32
N LEU A 731 0.45 -11.00 -8.03
CA LEU A 731 1.29 -9.90 -7.53
C LEU A 731 2.79 -10.23 -7.63
N LEU A 732 3.21 -11.38 -7.08
CA LEU A 732 4.60 -11.85 -7.14
C LEU A 732 5.09 -12.13 -8.57
N GLU A 733 4.19 -12.51 -9.47
CA GLU A 733 4.50 -12.66 -10.90
C GLU A 733 4.77 -11.31 -11.57
N LYS A 734 4.04 -10.25 -11.20
CA LYS A 734 4.32 -8.88 -11.67
C LYS A 734 5.67 -8.38 -11.15
N GLU A 735 6.04 -8.71 -9.91
CA GLU A 735 7.37 -8.39 -9.37
C GLU A 735 8.48 -9.08 -10.15
N PHE A 736 8.33 -10.39 -10.41
CA PHE A 736 9.28 -11.18 -11.21
C PHE A 736 9.44 -10.62 -12.64
N LEU A 737 8.35 -10.20 -13.28
CA LEU A 737 8.38 -9.59 -14.61
C LEU A 737 8.98 -8.18 -14.61
N ALA A 738 8.75 -7.38 -13.56
CA ALA A 738 9.36 -6.06 -13.40
C ALA A 738 10.90 -6.15 -13.24
N GLU A 739 11.38 -7.07 -12.39
CA GLU A 739 12.83 -7.31 -12.24
C GLU A 739 13.48 -7.73 -13.58
N ILE A 740 12.85 -8.63 -14.33
CA ILE A 740 13.35 -9.05 -15.65
C ILE A 740 13.35 -7.89 -16.65
N GLN A 741 12.27 -7.12 -16.73
CA GLN A 741 12.16 -6.01 -17.69
C GLN A 741 13.23 -4.93 -17.44
N ILE A 742 13.47 -4.60 -16.16
CA ILE A 742 14.40 -3.54 -15.79
C ILE A 742 15.85 -4.04 -15.77
N LEU A 743 16.17 -5.10 -15.00
CA LEU A 743 17.55 -5.59 -14.89
C LEU A 743 18.04 -6.32 -16.16
N GLY A 744 17.14 -6.77 -17.03
CA GLY A 744 17.48 -7.25 -18.37
C GLY A 744 17.87 -6.15 -19.36
N SER A 745 17.51 -4.88 -19.09
CA SER A 745 17.78 -3.73 -19.98
C SER A 745 18.78 -2.71 -19.39
N VAL A 746 18.89 -2.62 -18.07
CA VAL A 746 19.81 -1.72 -17.34
C VAL A 746 21.21 -2.33 -17.21
N ARG A 747 22.25 -1.49 -17.39
CA ARG A 747 23.65 -1.85 -17.08
C ARG A 747 24.38 -0.65 -16.48
N HIS A 748 24.57 -0.69 -15.16
CA HIS A 748 25.32 0.32 -14.39
C HIS A 748 26.28 -0.37 -13.41
N ALA A 749 27.30 0.33 -12.91
CA ALA A 749 28.23 -0.25 -11.93
C ALA A 749 27.53 -0.56 -10.59
N ASN A 750 26.70 0.38 -10.13
CA ASN A 750 26.02 0.35 -8.84
C ASN A 750 24.57 -0.19 -8.90
N ILE A 751 24.28 -1.08 -9.85
CA ILE A 751 22.99 -1.78 -9.95
C ILE A 751 23.31 -3.27 -10.11
N VAL A 752 22.59 -4.14 -9.39
CA VAL A 752 22.88 -5.57 -9.37
C VAL A 752 22.69 -6.21 -10.74
N LYS A 753 23.67 -7.00 -11.20
CA LYS A 753 23.56 -7.72 -12.47
C LYS A 753 22.68 -8.96 -12.32
N LEU A 754 21.51 -8.94 -12.95
CA LEU A 754 20.78 -10.16 -13.27
C LEU A 754 21.55 -10.94 -14.36
N LEU A 755 21.92 -12.18 -14.07
CA LEU A 755 22.69 -13.06 -14.97
C LEU A 755 21.74 -13.90 -15.83
N CYS A 756 20.76 -14.52 -15.18
CA CYS A 756 19.66 -15.26 -15.82
C CYS A 756 18.42 -15.31 -14.93
N CYS A 757 17.28 -15.68 -15.50
CA CYS A 757 16.17 -16.24 -14.73
C CYS A 757 16.01 -17.72 -15.08
N ILE A 758 15.43 -18.50 -14.17
CA ILE A 758 15.15 -19.93 -14.36
C ILE A 758 13.73 -20.19 -13.86
N SER A 759 12.79 -20.46 -14.76
CA SER A 759 11.36 -20.51 -14.44
C SER A 759 10.72 -21.83 -14.85
N SER A 760 10.02 -22.47 -13.93
CA SER A 760 9.02 -23.52 -14.20
C SER A 760 7.62 -23.01 -13.85
N ASP A 761 6.58 -23.74 -14.23
CA ASP A 761 5.17 -23.38 -13.98
C ASP A 761 4.90 -23.11 -12.48
N ASP A 762 5.43 -23.95 -11.59
CA ASP A 762 5.24 -23.85 -10.14
C ASP A 762 6.26 -22.94 -9.40
N SER A 763 7.30 -22.42 -10.06
CA SER A 763 8.36 -21.66 -9.37
C SER A 763 9.22 -20.81 -10.29
N LYS A 764 9.48 -19.57 -9.88
CA LYS A 764 10.31 -18.61 -10.62
C LYS A 764 11.61 -18.32 -9.85
N LEU A 765 12.76 -18.40 -10.50
CA LEU A 765 14.08 -18.05 -9.95
C LEU A 765 14.68 -16.86 -10.70
N LEU A 766 15.29 -15.94 -9.96
CA LEU A 766 16.16 -14.88 -10.47
C LEU A 766 17.58 -15.13 -9.98
N VAL A 767 18.55 -15.17 -10.89
CA VAL A 767 19.96 -15.49 -10.64
C VAL A 767 20.81 -14.26 -10.89
N TYR A 768 21.41 -13.72 -9.84
CA TYR A 768 22.22 -12.50 -9.86
C TYR A 768 23.69 -12.83 -9.63
N GLU A 769 24.57 -11.85 -9.89
CA GLU A 769 25.92 -11.89 -9.33
C GLU A 769 25.84 -12.02 -7.80
N TYR A 770 26.63 -12.92 -7.21
CA TYR A 770 26.78 -12.96 -5.76
C TYR A 770 27.63 -11.77 -5.30
N LEU A 771 27.32 -11.24 -4.13
CA LEU A 771 27.97 -10.08 -3.53
C LEU A 771 28.41 -10.47 -2.13
N GLU A 772 29.72 -10.55 -1.92
CA GLU A 772 30.36 -11.25 -0.80
C GLU A 772 29.97 -10.69 0.57
N ASN A 773 29.78 -9.38 0.65
CA ASN A 773 29.48 -8.68 1.88
C ASN A 773 27.96 -8.52 2.12
N LEU A 774 27.10 -9.10 1.27
CA LEU A 774 25.63 -9.14 1.46
C LEU A 774 25.00 -7.72 1.56
N SER A 775 23.91 -7.56 2.31
CA SER A 775 23.17 -6.29 2.44
C SER A 775 23.76 -5.33 3.47
N LEU A 776 23.68 -4.03 3.19
CA LEU A 776 24.19 -2.94 4.05
C LEU A 776 23.57 -2.96 5.46
N ASP A 777 22.29 -3.31 5.60
CA ASP A 777 21.61 -3.42 6.90
C ASP A 777 22.32 -4.36 7.88
N ARG A 778 23.00 -5.40 7.38
CA ARG A 778 23.75 -6.36 8.20
C ARG A 778 25.04 -5.77 8.78
N TRP A 779 25.61 -4.75 8.14
CA TRP A 779 26.82 -4.09 8.60
C TRP A 779 26.53 -2.96 9.58
N LEU A 780 25.45 -2.21 9.34
CA LEU A 780 25.01 -1.15 10.25
C LEU A 780 24.37 -1.74 11.53
N HIS A 781 23.47 -2.73 11.37
CA HIS A 781 22.56 -3.14 12.45
C HIS A 781 22.83 -4.54 13.01
N GLY A 782 23.65 -5.34 12.33
CA GLY A 782 23.89 -6.76 12.65
C GLY A 782 24.48 -7.05 14.04
N LYS A 783 25.10 -6.06 14.69
CA LYS A 783 25.56 -6.18 16.09
C LYS A 783 24.40 -6.34 17.08
N LYS A 784 23.35 -5.50 16.98
CA LYS A 784 22.19 -5.52 17.88
C LYS A 784 21.43 -6.85 17.78
N ARG A 785 21.25 -7.37 16.56
CA ARG A 785 20.52 -8.62 16.28
C ARG A 785 21.25 -9.89 16.78
N LYS A 786 22.54 -9.85 17.12
CA LYS A 786 23.29 -10.99 17.70
C LYS A 786 22.88 -11.32 19.16
N ALA A 787 22.23 -10.40 19.88
CA ALA A 787 21.83 -10.63 21.28
C ALA A 787 20.81 -11.78 21.49
N LEU A 788 20.19 -12.27 20.41
CA LEU A 788 19.13 -13.29 20.42
C LEU A 788 19.53 -14.63 19.78
N SER A 789 20.81 -14.84 19.42
CA SER A 789 21.22 -16.07 18.72
C SER A 789 22.59 -16.60 19.18
N VAL A 790 22.59 -17.80 19.76
CA VAL A 790 23.82 -18.50 20.17
C VAL A 790 24.37 -19.32 18.99
N ASN A 791 25.66 -19.12 18.70
CA ASN A 791 26.50 -19.76 17.66
C ASN A 791 26.63 -19.02 16.30
N SER A 792 27.43 -17.95 16.27
CA SER A 792 28.32 -17.70 15.13
C SER A 792 29.63 -17.06 15.62
N SER A 793 30.77 -17.55 15.14
CA SER A 793 32.10 -17.08 15.56
C SER A 793 32.80 -16.32 14.44
N VAL A 794 33.48 -15.22 14.82
CA VAL A 794 34.34 -14.37 13.97
C VAL A 794 33.64 -13.62 12.84
N ARG A 795 33.30 -12.35 13.12
CA ARG A 795 33.72 -11.15 12.36
C ARG A 795 33.11 -9.92 13.04
N ASP A 796 33.96 -9.17 13.74
CA ASP A 796 33.61 -7.91 14.40
C ASP A 796 34.34 -6.77 13.67
N ILE A 797 34.01 -6.62 12.39
CA ILE A 797 34.56 -5.61 11.48
C ILE A 797 33.52 -4.48 11.42
N VAL A 798 33.91 -3.27 11.82
CA VAL A 798 33.08 -2.06 11.70
C VAL A 798 33.24 -1.51 10.28
N LEU A 799 32.14 -1.04 9.69
CA LEU A 799 32.14 -0.37 8.39
C LEU A 799 32.52 1.11 8.61
N ASP A 800 33.76 1.46 8.29
CA ASP A 800 34.34 2.80 8.50
C ASP A 800 33.65 3.92 7.70
N TRP A 801 33.88 5.18 8.10
CA TRP A 801 33.28 6.32 7.41
C TRP A 801 33.64 6.40 5.92
N PRO A 802 34.92 6.27 5.50
CA PRO A 802 35.28 6.25 4.08
C PRO A 802 34.51 5.20 3.27
N ALA A 803 34.24 4.01 3.82
CA ALA A 803 33.41 2.99 3.19
C ALA A 803 31.94 3.42 3.13
N ARG A 804 31.37 3.94 4.22
CA ARG A 804 29.99 4.46 4.23
C ARG A 804 29.77 5.59 3.23
N LEU A 805 30.74 6.50 3.08
CA LEU A 805 30.69 7.58 2.09
C LEU A 805 30.81 7.06 0.64
N ARG A 806 31.67 6.05 0.37
CA ARG A 806 31.70 5.37 -0.94
C ARG A 806 30.34 4.72 -1.26
N ILE A 807 29.75 4.06 -0.27
CA ILE A 807 28.43 3.41 -0.37
C ILE A 807 27.32 4.44 -0.68
N ALA A 808 27.32 5.59 0.00
CA ALA A 808 26.41 6.69 -0.33
C ALA A 808 26.60 7.21 -1.77
N VAL A 809 27.84 7.48 -2.19
CA VAL A 809 28.16 7.99 -3.53
C VAL A 809 27.70 7.03 -4.63
N GLY A 810 28.05 5.73 -4.52
CA GLY A 810 27.70 4.75 -5.55
C GLY A 810 26.21 4.46 -5.63
N ALA A 811 25.50 4.39 -4.50
CA ALA A 811 24.04 4.24 -4.48
C ALA A 811 23.35 5.47 -5.11
N ALA A 812 23.81 6.69 -4.80
CA ALA A 812 23.31 7.91 -5.42
C ALA A 812 23.59 7.97 -6.94
N GLN A 813 24.71 7.44 -7.40
CA GLN A 813 25.01 7.30 -8.84
C GLN A 813 24.07 6.31 -9.54
N GLY A 814 23.78 5.15 -8.92
CA GLY A 814 22.81 4.18 -9.43
C GLY A 814 21.39 4.75 -9.56
N LEU A 815 20.92 5.47 -8.53
CA LEU A 815 19.62 6.15 -8.55
C LEU A 815 19.58 7.29 -9.58
N CYS A 816 20.61 8.13 -9.66
CA CYS A 816 20.72 9.20 -10.66
C CYS A 816 20.61 8.67 -12.09
N TYR A 817 21.30 7.55 -12.39
CA TYR A 817 21.23 6.90 -13.68
C TYR A 817 19.78 6.48 -14.03
N MET A 818 19.06 5.84 -13.10
CA MET A 818 17.68 5.40 -13.31
C MET A 818 16.69 6.55 -13.50
N HIS A 819 16.85 7.66 -12.76
CA HIS A 819 15.94 8.81 -12.80
C HIS A 819 16.17 9.72 -14.02
N HIS A 820 17.41 9.86 -14.47
CA HIS A 820 17.78 10.94 -15.39
C HIS A 820 18.41 10.48 -16.71
N ASP A 821 19.05 9.31 -16.73
CA ASP A 821 19.86 8.84 -17.87
C ASP A 821 19.17 7.66 -18.59
N CYS A 822 18.42 6.82 -17.88
CA CYS A 822 17.43 5.92 -18.47
C CYS A 822 16.35 6.71 -19.24
N THR A 823 15.99 6.23 -20.43
CA THR A 823 14.90 6.79 -21.24
C THR A 823 14.05 5.66 -21.81
N PRO A 824 12.77 5.52 -21.41
CA PRO A 824 12.08 6.24 -20.32
C PRO A 824 12.74 6.10 -18.92
N PRO A 825 12.52 7.05 -17.99
CA PRO A 825 13.00 6.96 -16.61
C PRO A 825 12.41 5.80 -15.82
N ILE A 826 13.14 5.37 -14.79
CA ILE A 826 12.81 4.24 -13.92
C ILE A 826 12.82 4.70 -12.46
N ILE A 827 11.77 4.39 -11.70
CA ILE A 827 11.64 4.67 -10.27
C ILE A 827 11.66 3.32 -9.52
N HIS A 828 12.45 3.21 -8.46
CA HIS A 828 12.69 1.96 -7.73
C HIS A 828 11.54 1.58 -6.77
N ARG A 829 10.92 2.57 -6.11
CA ARG A 829 9.78 2.43 -5.17
C ARG A 829 10.06 1.68 -3.87
N ASP A 830 11.16 0.95 -3.76
CA ASP A 830 11.60 0.26 -2.53
C ASP A 830 13.12 0.41 -2.31
N VAL A 831 13.59 1.65 -2.09
CA VAL A 831 15.00 1.92 -1.76
C VAL A 831 15.19 1.83 -0.25
N LYS A 832 16.13 1.00 0.22
CA LYS A 832 16.41 0.76 1.64
C LYS A 832 17.76 0.09 1.84
N SER A 833 18.35 0.14 3.04
CA SER A 833 19.66 -0.48 3.32
C SER A 833 19.69 -2.00 3.12
N SER A 834 18.57 -2.71 3.30
CA SER A 834 18.48 -4.14 2.99
C SER A 834 18.49 -4.46 1.48
N ASN A 835 18.14 -3.49 0.63
CA ASN A 835 18.17 -3.57 -0.84
C ASN A 835 19.45 -3.00 -1.46
N ILE A 836 20.39 -2.51 -0.64
CA ILE A 836 21.73 -2.09 -1.09
C ILE A 836 22.71 -3.20 -0.71
N LEU A 837 23.23 -3.88 -1.71
CA LEU A 837 24.14 -5.01 -1.58
C LEU A 837 25.59 -4.58 -1.85
N LEU A 838 26.55 -5.24 -1.19
CA LEU A 838 27.96 -4.86 -1.17
C LEU A 838 28.83 -6.01 -1.72
N ASP A 839 29.64 -5.74 -2.75
CA ASP A 839 30.65 -6.70 -3.23
C ASP A 839 31.89 -6.78 -2.32
N SER A 840 32.88 -7.60 -2.71
CA SER A 840 34.12 -7.81 -1.95
C SER A 840 34.84 -6.54 -1.54
N ASP A 841 34.72 -5.47 -2.33
CA ASP A 841 35.47 -4.22 -2.18
C ASP A 841 34.63 -3.14 -1.47
N PHE A 842 33.43 -3.53 -1.00
CA PHE A 842 32.38 -2.69 -0.41
C PHE A 842 31.79 -1.64 -1.37
N GLU A 843 31.88 -1.85 -2.69
CA GLU A 843 31.19 -0.98 -3.63
C GLU A 843 29.68 -1.35 -3.70
N PRO A 844 28.76 -0.35 -3.68
CA PRO A 844 27.34 -0.56 -3.48
C PRO A 844 26.60 -0.92 -4.78
N LYS A 845 25.60 -1.78 -4.69
CA LYS A 845 24.68 -2.13 -5.78
C LYS A 845 23.23 -2.17 -5.31
N ILE A 846 22.38 -1.42 -5.98
CA ILE A 846 20.93 -1.43 -5.75
C ILE A 846 20.34 -2.75 -6.27
N ALA A 847 19.42 -3.35 -5.51
CA ALA A 847 18.78 -4.63 -5.78
C ALA A 847 17.30 -4.65 -5.36
N ASP A 848 16.61 -5.76 -5.66
CA ASP A 848 15.17 -6.00 -5.48
C ASP A 848 14.25 -5.00 -6.21
N PHE A 849 14.22 -5.15 -7.54
CA PHE A 849 13.47 -4.27 -8.45
C PHE A 849 12.00 -4.68 -8.60
N GLY A 850 11.45 -5.55 -7.74
CA GLY A 850 10.11 -6.11 -7.91
C GLY A 850 9.00 -5.05 -7.94
N LEU A 851 9.15 -3.97 -7.16
CA LEU A 851 8.21 -2.86 -7.13
C LEU A 851 8.57 -1.73 -8.11
N ALA A 852 9.69 -1.81 -8.83
CA ALA A 852 10.17 -0.73 -9.68
C ALA A 852 9.28 -0.49 -10.91
N LYS A 853 9.22 0.76 -11.39
CA LYS A 853 8.30 1.17 -12.47
C LYS A 853 8.93 2.14 -13.47
N ILE A 854 8.63 1.90 -14.74
CA ILE A 854 9.02 2.74 -15.87
C ILE A 854 7.96 3.84 -16.09
N LEU A 855 8.39 5.10 -16.20
CA LEU A 855 7.49 6.24 -16.44
C LEU A 855 7.13 6.40 -17.93
N ILE A 856 5.83 6.44 -18.25
CA ILE A 856 5.32 6.57 -19.63
C ILE A 856 5.46 8.01 -20.18
N LYS A 857 5.52 9.00 -19.29
CA LYS A 857 5.75 10.42 -19.62
C LYS A 857 6.77 11.03 -18.64
N LYS A 858 7.50 12.04 -19.10
CA LYS A 858 8.43 12.83 -18.28
C LYS A 858 7.67 14.02 -17.67
N ASN A 859 7.88 14.27 -16.38
CA ASN A 859 7.27 15.36 -15.58
C ASN A 859 5.73 15.31 -15.37
N GLU A 860 5.04 14.22 -15.72
CA GLU A 860 3.65 13.99 -15.31
C GLU A 860 3.57 12.87 -14.26
N PRO A 861 2.95 13.09 -13.08
CA PRO A 861 2.80 12.05 -12.07
C PRO A 861 1.81 10.99 -12.53
N ASN A 862 2.19 9.71 -12.46
CA ASN A 862 1.30 8.61 -12.81
C ASN A 862 0.53 8.15 -11.57
N THR A 863 -0.79 8.14 -11.63
CA THR A 863 -1.67 7.58 -10.59
C THR A 863 -1.52 6.06 -10.54
N MET A 864 -1.25 5.50 -9.36
CA MET A 864 -1.16 4.05 -9.14
C MET A 864 -2.40 3.50 -8.43
N SER A 865 -2.72 2.23 -8.68
CA SER A 865 -3.84 1.54 -8.02
C SER A 865 -3.54 1.08 -6.58
N ALA A 866 -2.31 1.27 -6.09
CA ALA A 866 -1.88 0.92 -4.74
C ALA A 866 -0.61 1.69 -4.34
N VAL A 867 -0.44 1.89 -3.04
CA VAL A 867 0.82 2.28 -2.40
C VAL A 867 1.69 1.03 -2.24
N ALA A 868 2.99 1.09 -2.51
CA ALA A 868 3.91 -0.02 -2.26
C ALA A 868 5.34 0.48 -2.03
N GLY A 869 5.99 -0.07 -1.00
CA GLY A 869 7.33 0.28 -0.51
C GLY A 869 7.48 -0.24 0.92
N SER A 870 8.63 0.01 1.57
CA SER A 870 8.89 -0.44 2.94
C SER A 870 8.59 0.63 4.00
N PHE A 871 7.95 0.22 5.10
CA PHE A 871 7.75 1.05 6.28
C PHE A 871 9.11 1.60 6.78
N GLY A 872 9.13 2.87 7.19
CA GLY A 872 10.35 3.64 7.49
C GLY A 872 11.01 4.31 6.27
N TYR A 873 10.66 3.93 5.04
CA TYR A 873 11.24 4.50 3.80
C TYR A 873 10.19 5.11 2.85
N ILE A 874 8.90 4.84 3.04
CA ILE A 874 7.82 5.39 2.21
C ILE A 874 7.74 6.91 2.39
N ALA A 875 7.78 7.64 1.29
CA ALA A 875 7.58 9.09 1.28
C ALA A 875 6.13 9.46 1.69
N PRO A 876 5.90 10.39 2.64
CA PRO A 876 4.57 10.64 3.22
C PRO A 876 3.47 10.93 2.19
N GLU A 877 3.76 11.73 1.15
CA GLU A 877 2.78 12.09 0.12
C GLU A 877 2.30 10.87 -0.69
N TYR A 878 3.09 9.81 -0.76
CA TYR A 878 2.76 8.64 -1.57
C TYR A 878 1.65 7.79 -0.93
N ALA A 879 1.57 7.80 0.40
CA ALA A 879 0.49 7.13 1.15
C ALA A 879 -0.90 7.69 0.78
N TYR A 880 -1.02 9.02 0.67
CA TYR A 880 -2.32 9.68 0.51
C TYR A 880 -2.68 10.04 -0.94
N THR A 881 -1.69 10.31 -1.81
CA THR A 881 -1.97 10.88 -3.16
C THR A 881 -2.00 9.87 -4.30
N THR A 882 -1.48 8.65 -4.09
CA THR A 882 -1.22 7.59 -5.09
C THR A 882 -0.41 8.00 -6.34
N LYS A 883 0.09 9.24 -6.39
CA LYS A 883 0.84 9.83 -7.51
C LYS A 883 2.33 9.47 -7.39
N VAL A 884 2.86 8.76 -8.37
CA VAL A 884 4.28 8.36 -8.41
C VAL A 884 5.10 9.30 -9.30
N ASN A 885 6.18 9.84 -8.73
CA ASN A 885 7.27 10.55 -9.38
C ASN A 885 8.62 10.12 -8.76
N GLU A 886 9.74 10.67 -9.22
CA GLU A 886 11.08 10.30 -8.76
C GLU A 886 11.43 10.75 -7.32
N LYS A 887 10.63 11.65 -6.73
CA LYS A 887 10.89 12.23 -5.39
C LYS A 887 10.64 11.28 -4.23
N ILE A 888 9.93 10.16 -4.47
CA ILE A 888 9.71 9.11 -3.46
C ILE A 888 10.99 8.29 -3.22
N ASP A 889 11.75 8.01 -4.30
CA ASP A 889 13.06 7.36 -4.21
C ASP A 889 14.09 8.29 -3.54
N VAL A 890 13.99 9.62 -3.76
CA VAL A 890 14.85 10.61 -3.09
C VAL A 890 14.63 10.58 -1.58
N TYR A 891 13.37 10.56 -1.11
CA TYR A 891 13.04 10.43 0.31
C TYR A 891 13.59 9.12 0.89
N SER A 892 13.31 8.00 0.22
CA SER A 892 13.77 6.67 0.61
C SER A 892 15.30 6.59 0.72
N PHE A 893 16.02 7.25 -0.20
CA PHE A 893 17.48 7.36 -0.16
C PHE A 893 17.99 8.31 0.94
N GLY A 894 17.23 9.36 1.27
CA GLY A 894 17.50 10.23 2.42
C GLY A 894 17.55 9.46 3.74
N VAL A 895 16.64 8.51 3.94
CA VAL A 895 16.66 7.61 5.11
C VAL A 895 17.95 6.77 5.13
N VAL A 896 18.38 6.22 3.98
CA VAL A 896 19.65 5.48 3.88
C VAL A 896 20.86 6.36 4.21
N LEU A 897 20.88 7.63 3.80
CA LEU A 897 21.93 8.57 4.21
C LEU A 897 21.97 8.76 5.73
N LEU A 898 20.81 8.85 6.38
CA LEU A 898 20.68 8.95 7.83
C LEU A 898 21.12 7.66 8.55
N GLU A 899 20.79 6.47 8.03
CA GLU A 899 21.29 5.19 8.56
C GLU A 899 22.83 5.14 8.53
N LEU A 900 23.44 5.56 7.42
CA LEU A 900 24.89 5.54 7.22
C LEU A 900 25.63 6.44 8.20
N VAL A 901 25.14 7.66 8.48
CA VAL A 901 25.80 8.59 9.41
C VAL A 901 25.52 8.30 10.89
N THR A 902 24.42 7.62 11.23
CA THR A 902 23.97 7.45 12.64
C THR A 902 24.00 6.02 13.20
N GLY A 903 24.06 4.98 12.36
CA GLY A 903 24.02 3.57 12.83
C GLY A 903 22.68 3.16 13.49
N ARG A 904 21.59 3.90 13.19
CA ARG A 904 20.23 3.63 13.68
C ARG A 904 19.40 2.86 12.65
N GLU A 905 18.52 1.96 13.12
CA GLU A 905 17.57 1.27 12.24
C GLU A 905 16.48 2.26 11.77
N PRO A 906 15.93 2.12 10.55
CA PRO A 906 14.98 3.06 9.94
C PRO A 906 13.68 3.22 10.74
N ASN A 907 13.31 2.21 11.53
CA ASN A 907 12.12 2.15 12.37
C ASN A 907 12.45 2.30 13.87
N CYS A 908 13.65 2.76 14.21
CA CYS A 908 14.11 2.94 15.59
C CYS A 908 14.94 4.23 15.72
N GLY A 909 14.30 5.38 15.46
CA GLY A 909 14.85 6.68 15.86
C GLY A 909 14.84 6.78 17.39
N ASP A 910 13.63 6.77 17.95
CA ASP A 910 13.29 6.25 19.28
C ASP A 910 12.29 5.07 19.12
N GLU A 911 11.57 4.66 20.16
CA GLU A 911 10.76 3.43 20.12
C GLU A 911 9.53 3.51 19.19
N HIS A 912 9.12 4.71 18.76
CA HIS A 912 7.92 4.89 17.91
C HIS A 912 8.11 5.82 16.69
N THR A 913 9.23 6.55 16.56
CA THR A 913 9.49 7.42 15.40
C THR A 913 10.40 6.78 14.34
N SER A 914 10.15 7.11 13.07
CA SER A 914 11.05 6.78 11.97
C SER A 914 12.37 7.55 12.09
N LEU A 915 13.41 7.02 11.46
CA LEU A 915 14.72 7.65 11.43
C LEU A 915 14.70 9.04 10.75
N ALA A 916 13.73 9.29 9.85
CA ALA A 916 13.55 10.60 9.24
C ALA A 916 12.99 11.62 10.25
N GLU A 917 11.88 11.30 10.93
CA GLU A 917 11.32 12.19 11.97
C GLU A 917 12.34 12.43 13.08
N TRP A 918 13.00 11.38 13.56
CA TRP A 918 14.02 11.50 14.61
C TRP A 918 15.19 12.39 14.19
N ALA A 919 15.67 12.31 12.94
CA ALA A 919 16.77 13.14 12.47
C ALA A 919 16.37 14.62 12.38
N TRP A 920 15.14 14.91 11.93
CA TRP A 920 14.57 16.26 11.97
C TRP A 920 14.38 16.76 13.41
N LYS A 921 13.91 15.91 14.33
CA LYS A 921 13.74 16.19 15.77
C LYS A 921 15.08 16.47 16.46
N HIS A 922 16.16 15.76 16.12
CA HIS A 922 17.51 16.05 16.62
C HIS A 922 18.05 17.37 16.03
N TYR A 923 17.89 17.61 14.73
CA TYR A 923 18.34 18.84 14.07
C TYR A 923 17.66 20.11 14.61
N GLY A 924 16.36 20.02 14.92
CA GLY A 924 15.60 21.14 15.52
C GLY A 924 15.85 21.35 17.01
N GLY A 925 16.44 20.37 17.72
CA GLY A 925 16.55 20.37 19.19
C GLY A 925 17.79 21.04 19.77
N GLU A 926 18.40 22.00 19.07
CA GLU A 926 19.65 22.73 19.40
C GLU A 926 20.91 21.89 19.70
N LYS A 927 20.82 20.56 19.68
CA LYS A 927 21.95 19.66 19.89
C LYS A 927 22.91 19.69 18.69
N PRO A 928 24.23 19.58 18.91
CA PRO A 928 25.18 19.36 17.83
C PRO A 928 24.77 18.17 16.96
N ILE A 929 24.81 18.35 15.64
CA ILE A 929 24.60 17.24 14.68
C ILE A 929 25.62 16.12 14.91
N GLY A 930 26.81 16.47 15.41
CA GLY A 930 27.83 15.51 15.85
C GLY A 930 27.30 14.45 16.83
N ASP A 931 26.32 14.78 17.67
CA ASP A 931 25.78 13.88 18.70
C ASP A 931 24.65 12.97 18.18
N ALA A 932 24.25 13.15 16.93
CA ALA A 932 23.41 12.20 16.19
C ALA A 932 24.24 11.09 15.52
N LEU A 933 25.55 11.31 15.35
CA LEU A 933 26.43 10.44 14.54
C LEU A 933 26.79 9.14 15.25
N ASP A 934 27.16 8.14 14.46
CA ASP A 934 27.60 6.83 14.94
C ASP A 934 28.95 6.92 15.67
N GLU A 935 28.91 6.87 17.00
CA GLU A 935 30.09 6.91 17.89
C GLU A 935 31.12 5.78 17.61
N GLU A 936 30.77 4.69 16.91
CA GLU A 936 31.76 3.68 16.51
C GLU A 936 32.67 4.11 15.35
N ILE A 937 32.32 5.18 14.63
CA ILE A 937 33.07 5.71 13.46
C ILE A 937 33.29 7.23 13.48
N LYS A 938 32.89 7.91 14.57
CA LYS A 938 32.94 9.38 14.74
C LYS A 938 34.38 9.88 14.97
N GLU A 939 35.19 9.89 13.91
CA GLU A 939 36.55 10.44 13.95
C GLU A 939 36.58 11.94 13.61
N ALA A 940 37.43 12.70 14.30
CA ALA A 940 37.49 14.16 14.19
C ALA A 940 37.89 14.68 12.79
N CYS A 941 38.54 13.86 11.96
CA CYS A 941 38.85 14.18 10.56
C CYS A 941 37.65 14.04 9.60
N TYR A 942 36.63 13.26 9.98
CA TYR A 942 35.46 12.98 9.15
C TYR A 942 34.18 13.70 9.61
N LEU A 943 34.21 14.33 10.79
CA LEU A 943 33.06 14.98 11.42
C LEU A 943 32.32 15.96 10.49
N GLU A 944 33.05 16.79 9.74
CA GLU A 944 32.44 17.75 8.81
C GLU A 944 31.73 17.05 7.62
N GLU A 945 32.33 16.00 7.07
CA GLU A 945 31.71 15.20 6.00
C GLU A 945 30.44 14.51 6.52
N MET A 946 30.50 13.88 7.70
CA MET A 946 29.36 13.21 8.32
C MET A 946 28.21 14.19 8.60
N VAL A 947 28.50 15.39 9.12
CA VAL A 947 27.51 16.46 9.32
C VAL A 947 26.89 16.92 7.99
N ASN A 948 27.69 17.06 6.92
CA ASN A 948 27.19 17.46 5.61
C ASN A 948 26.31 16.36 4.96
N VAL A 949 26.64 15.08 5.16
CA VAL A 949 25.79 13.96 4.70
C VAL A 949 24.52 13.84 5.55
N PHE A 950 24.56 14.10 6.85
CA PHE A 950 23.37 14.18 7.70
C PHE A 950 22.41 15.27 7.21
N LYS A 951 22.92 16.49 6.96
CA LYS A 951 22.15 17.61 6.38
C LYS A 951 21.55 17.23 5.01
N LEU A 952 22.30 16.55 4.15
CA LEU A 952 21.78 16.07 2.87
C LEU A 952 20.68 15.00 3.04
N GLY A 953 20.80 14.14 4.06
CA GLY A 953 19.75 13.21 4.48
C GLY A 953 18.43 13.94 4.78
N LEU A 954 18.47 14.97 5.62
CA LEU A 954 17.31 15.83 5.91
C LEU A 954 16.72 16.47 4.64
N MET A 955 17.57 17.08 3.79
CA MET A 955 17.10 17.67 2.52
C MET A 955 16.38 16.65 1.63
N CYS A 956 16.84 15.40 1.63
CA CYS A 956 16.20 14.30 0.92
C CYS A 956 14.89 13.84 1.59
N THR A 957 14.83 13.78 2.93
CA THR A 957 13.63 13.41 3.70
C THR A 957 12.67 14.57 3.99
N SER A 958 12.76 15.69 3.27
CA SER A 958 11.80 16.81 3.38
C SER A 958 10.36 16.32 3.15
N PRO A 959 9.37 16.70 4.00
CA PRO A 959 7.98 16.33 3.78
C PRO A 959 7.42 16.79 2.43
N LEU A 960 7.80 17.99 1.98
CA LEU A 960 7.39 18.54 0.68
C LEU A 960 8.24 17.98 -0.48
N PRO A 961 7.67 17.25 -1.46
CA PRO A 961 8.43 16.62 -2.54
C PRO A 961 9.14 17.61 -3.47
N THR A 962 8.59 18.82 -3.59
CA THR A 962 9.15 19.95 -4.34
C THR A 962 10.43 20.50 -3.71
N SER A 963 10.58 20.37 -2.39
CA SER A 963 11.73 20.87 -1.63
C SER A 963 12.89 19.88 -1.59
N ARG A 964 12.63 18.60 -1.91
CA ARG A 964 13.68 17.57 -2.05
C ARG A 964 14.53 17.86 -3.29
N PRO A 965 15.86 17.64 -3.25
CA PRO A 965 16.73 17.72 -4.44
C PRO A 965 16.37 16.64 -5.50
N SER A 966 16.99 16.70 -6.67
CA SER A 966 17.04 15.57 -7.61
C SER A 966 18.20 14.63 -7.29
N MET A 967 18.12 13.36 -7.69
CA MET A 967 19.23 12.42 -7.45
C MET A 967 20.54 12.84 -8.15
N ARG A 968 20.46 13.63 -9.23
CA ARG A 968 21.62 14.26 -9.85
C ARG A 968 22.30 15.28 -8.94
N GLU A 969 21.54 16.10 -8.22
CA GLU A 969 22.09 17.06 -7.24
C GLU A 969 22.63 16.35 -6.00
N VAL A 970 21.90 15.36 -5.46
CA VAL A 970 22.35 14.51 -4.34
C VAL A 970 23.68 13.84 -4.67
N SER A 971 23.80 13.23 -5.85
CA SER A 971 25.03 12.59 -6.31
C SER A 971 26.19 13.58 -6.47
N GLN A 972 25.93 14.81 -6.94
CA GLN A 972 26.96 15.86 -7.01
C GLN A 972 27.43 16.35 -5.64
N ILE A 973 26.53 16.47 -4.66
CA ILE A 973 26.89 16.89 -3.29
C ILE A 973 27.76 15.81 -2.62
N LEU A 974 27.35 14.54 -2.68
CA LEU A 974 28.12 13.41 -2.13
C LEU A 974 29.50 13.25 -2.79
N GLN A 975 29.60 13.47 -4.10
CA GLN A 975 30.89 13.46 -4.81
C GLN A 975 31.81 14.61 -4.38
N ARG A 976 31.26 15.79 -4.00
CA ARG A 976 32.04 16.89 -3.44
C ARG A 976 32.56 16.57 -2.04
N CYS A 977 31.75 15.94 -1.18
CA CYS A 977 32.22 15.45 0.13
C CYS A 977 33.43 14.50 -0.05
N ARG A 978 33.31 13.50 -0.94
CA ARG A 978 34.40 12.57 -1.27
C ARG A 978 35.66 13.23 -1.86
N SER A 979 35.59 14.48 -2.33
CA SER A 979 36.72 15.18 -2.98
C SER A 979 37.61 15.99 -2.02
N LEU A 980 37.26 16.07 -0.74
CA LEU A 980 38.06 16.78 0.28
C LEU A 980 39.38 16.04 0.61
N ASP A 981 39.40 14.73 0.43
CA ASP A 981 40.49 13.78 0.73
C ASP A 981 41.73 13.92 -0.21
N GLY A 982 41.89 15.06 -0.90
CA GLY A 982 42.76 15.12 -2.09
C GLY A 982 43.16 16.48 -2.68
N TYR A 983 43.29 17.57 -1.89
CA TYR A 983 44.02 18.75 -2.38
C TYR A 983 44.84 19.50 -1.32
N ASP A 984 46.17 19.37 -1.41
CA ASP A 984 47.09 20.19 -0.63
C ASP A 984 47.17 21.62 -1.21
N GLY A 985 46.79 22.61 -0.39
CA GLY A 985 47.17 24.01 -0.50
C GLY A 985 46.91 24.75 -1.83
N LYS A 986 45.66 25.17 -2.12
CA LYS A 986 45.40 26.46 -2.81
C LYS A 986 43.96 26.97 -2.69
N LYS A 987 43.80 28.17 -2.10
CA LYS A 987 42.60 29.00 -2.26
C LYS A 987 42.58 29.64 -3.64
N MET A 988 41.47 29.51 -4.37
CA MET A 988 40.96 30.59 -5.23
C MET A 988 39.45 30.45 -5.37
N GLY A 989 38.69 31.36 -4.77
CA GLY A 989 37.23 31.27 -4.69
C GLY A 989 36.52 31.85 -5.89
N ARG A 990 35.33 31.30 -6.17
CA ARG A 990 34.18 32.02 -6.75
C ARG A 990 32.92 31.48 -6.07
N GLU A 991 32.28 32.32 -5.27
CA GLU A 991 30.90 32.12 -4.85
C GLU A 991 29.96 32.26 -6.05
N TYR A 992 28.80 31.60 -6.00
CA TYR A 992 27.56 32.09 -6.60
C TYR A 992 26.35 31.49 -5.86
N ASP A 993 25.82 32.28 -4.94
CA ASP A 993 24.41 32.47 -4.61
C ASP A 993 23.48 31.24 -4.41
N ALA A 994 23.31 30.87 -3.13
CA ALA A 994 22.03 30.42 -2.58
C ALA A 994 21.97 30.78 -1.08
N ALA A 995 21.29 31.88 -0.74
CA ALA A 995 21.16 32.45 0.62
C ALA A 995 19.95 33.40 0.67
N PRO A 996 19.38 33.78 1.84
CA PRO A 996 19.87 33.58 3.21
C PRO A 996 18.89 32.80 4.14
N LEU A 997 19.12 32.91 5.46
CA LEU A 997 18.52 32.19 6.61
C LEU A 997 19.25 30.86 6.92
N LEU A 998 20.10 30.76 7.96
CA LEU A 998 20.47 31.72 9.02
C LEU A 998 22.00 31.77 9.21
N GLY A 999 22.51 32.91 9.71
CA GLY A 999 23.84 33.03 10.31
C GLY A 999 23.79 32.88 11.83
N ASP A 1000 24.88 33.03 12.59
CA ASP A 1000 26.23 33.41 12.16
C ASP A 1000 27.30 32.77 13.08
N ASP A 1001 28.53 32.63 12.60
CA ASP A 1001 29.55 31.70 13.13
C ASP A 1001 30.30 32.16 14.40
N LYS A 1002 30.92 31.18 15.10
CA LYS A 1002 32.27 31.36 15.67
C LYS A 1002 33.07 30.07 15.95
N TYR A 1003 33.93 29.73 15.01
CA TYR A 1003 35.03 28.77 15.15
C TYR A 1003 36.27 29.38 15.83
N VAL A 1004 36.96 28.61 16.68
CA VAL A 1004 38.42 28.74 16.94
C VAL A 1004 39.02 27.34 17.05
N SER A 1005 40.20 27.09 16.47
CA SER A 1005 40.72 25.74 16.22
C SER A 1005 42.06 25.40 16.92
N SER A 1006 42.13 24.18 17.45
CA SER A 1006 43.33 23.32 17.59
C SER A 1006 42.84 21.95 18.12
N TYR A 1007 43.43 20.79 17.82
CA TYR A 1007 44.86 20.46 17.71
C TYR A 1007 45.20 19.49 16.58
N ARG A 1008 46.50 19.37 16.26
CA ARG A 1008 47.07 18.28 15.45
C ARG A 1008 47.21 17.01 16.29
N CYS A 1009 46.96 15.85 15.69
CA CYS A 1009 47.31 14.56 16.27
C CYS A 1009 48.83 14.36 16.34
N ASN A 1010 49.37 14.05 17.53
CA ASN A 1010 50.61 13.28 17.68
C ASN A 1010 50.75 12.66 19.09
N SER A 1011 51.68 11.71 19.25
CA SER A 1011 51.61 10.69 20.32
C SER A 1011 52.20 11.04 21.70
N LYS A 1012 51.66 10.37 22.73
CA LYS A 1012 52.22 9.96 24.06
C LYS A 1012 52.06 10.85 25.31
N LYS A 1013 51.56 10.16 26.35
CA LYS A 1013 51.91 10.20 27.80
C LYS A 1013 51.24 11.21 28.78
N LEU A 1014 50.66 10.58 29.83
CA LEU A 1014 50.65 10.94 31.27
C LEU A 1014 49.78 12.10 31.81
N LEU A 1015 48.78 11.69 32.60
CA LEU A 1015 48.44 12.09 33.99
C LEU A 1015 48.09 13.54 34.39
N ASP A 1016 47.00 13.58 35.17
CA ASP A 1016 46.69 14.39 36.37
C ASP A 1016 46.41 15.91 36.31
N GLU A 1017 45.36 16.28 37.07
CA GLU A 1017 45.10 17.56 37.76
C GLU A 1017 44.95 18.87 36.92
N SER A 1018 44.14 19.88 37.30
CA SER A 1018 43.07 20.00 38.30
C SER A 1018 42.29 21.32 38.11
N ASP A 1019 41.05 21.39 38.61
CA ASP A 1019 40.41 22.56 39.23
C ASP A 1019 40.01 23.86 38.44
N ASN A 1020 38.72 24.17 38.59
CA ASN A 1020 38.12 25.48 38.96
C ASN A 1020 37.81 26.63 37.95
N SER A 1021 36.51 26.97 37.96
CA SER A 1021 35.89 28.32 38.03
C SER A 1021 35.45 29.10 36.75
N LEU A 1022 34.11 29.10 36.56
CA LEU A 1022 33.20 30.26 36.41
C LEU A 1022 33.58 31.47 35.50
N VAL A 1023 32.72 31.80 34.52
CA VAL A 1023 31.76 32.95 34.54
C VAL A 1023 31.03 33.15 33.18
N SER A 1024 29.72 33.44 33.25
CA SER A 1024 28.82 34.09 32.26
C SER A 1024 28.56 33.52 30.84
N LEU A 1025 27.25 33.40 30.53
CA LEU A 1025 26.55 33.69 29.25
C LEU A 1025 27.06 32.99 27.97
N VAL A 1026 26.22 32.33 27.16
CA VAL A 1026 24.73 32.36 27.05
C VAL A 1026 24.15 30.97 27.27
#